data_AF-A0AAP0LYR6-F1
#
_entry.id   AF-A0AAP0LYR6-F1
#
_cell.length_a   1.000
_cell.length_b   1.000
_cell.length_c   1.000
_cell.angle_alpha   90.00
_cell.angle_beta   90.00
_cell.angle_gamma   90.00
#
_symmetry.space_group_name_H-M   'P 1'
#
loop_
_entity.id
_entity.type
_entity.pdbx_description
1 polymer ?
#
loop_
_entity_poly.entity_id
_entity_poly.type
_entity_poly.pdbx_seq_one_letter_code
_entity_poly.pdbx_strand_id
1 'polypeptide(L)'
;MEETADESNANKKCNNNNNTTNSKTRTFRGSANTNPQRHQYQYQYQYQYQYQQHHQLWQYSNHFGFCNQNQYQNYYPALLPLPPTIPLQLALAPPLPQNQSFVSKTHLQKPSCKLHNPSLATSSDTHAHVVNISPASPEGLCRRNKVAVKGNDGRRITGAKTQALVAARRPDAGGVEGAVISLLANHFLVQLDPSQRIFHYNVEMSPSPSKEVARLIKQKLVEENSSMLSGAYPAFDGRKNIYSPVEFENDRLEFFVSLPIPTSKSVLPSGELKELIHKQHQLKLFRINIKLVSKYDGKELSRYLSKEDNDWIPLPQDYLHALDVVLRESPSEKCIPVGRSLYSSSMGGAKEIGGGAVGLRGFFQSLRPTQQGLSLNVDSSVSAFHESIGVIPYLQKCLEFLKDLSQRKTRGLSGDQKKEVERALKNIRVFVCHRETVQRYRVYGLTEEVTENLWFADRDGKNIRLLSYFKDHYNYNIQFRNLPCLQISRSKPCYLPMELCMICEGQKFLGKLSDDQTARILKMGCQRPKERKAMIDGVMRGPVGPTSGNQGREFKLHVSREMTRLNGRILQPPKLKLGDGGHIRDIVPCRRDRQWNFLESHVFEGTRIERWALLSFGGSHDQKSTIPKFTCQLSQRCEQLGIFLNKSTIISPQFEQTHVLNNVSLLESKLKKIHEAASNNLQLLICVMERKHKGYADLKRIAETSVGVVSQCCLYSNLGKLSSQFLANLALKINAKVGGCTVALYNSLPSQIPRLFFPDEPVIFMGADVTHPHPLDDFSPSVAAVVGSMNWPAANKYASRMRSQTHRQEIIQDLGVMVGELLDDFYHELNKLPRRIIFFRDGVSETQFYKVLQEELQSIREACSRFPGYSPPITFVVVQKRHHTRLFPYDNDPSSAHNQSSDENIPPGTVVDTVITHPREFDFYLCSHWGVKGTSRPTHYHILWDDNKFTSDELQKLVYNLCYTFVRCTKPVSLVPPAYYAHLAAYRGRLYLERSESATLMGSSSAICRAAPPKAAPLPKLSENVKKLMFYC
;
A
#
# COMPACT_ATOMS: atom_id res chain seq x y z
N MET A 1 1.28 16.10 -74.91
CA MET A 1 0.67 16.65 -73.69
C MET A 1 1.79 16.70 -72.65
N GLU A 2 2.89 17.41 -72.89
CA GLU A 2 3.00 18.86 -73.22
C GLU A 2 2.47 19.67 -72.02
N GLU A 3 3.34 20.23 -71.18
CA GLU A 3 4.06 21.52 -71.35
C GLU A 3 3.25 22.67 -70.70
N THR A 4 3.84 23.78 -70.26
CA THR A 4 5.11 24.43 -70.65
C THR A 4 5.82 25.10 -69.46
N ALA A 5 7.15 25.33 -69.60
CA ALA A 5 7.88 26.55 -69.22
C ALA A 5 7.97 27.04 -67.74
N ASP A 6 8.98 27.81 -67.30
CA ASP A 6 10.41 28.00 -67.66
C ASP A 6 11.07 28.87 -66.54
N GLU A 7 12.37 29.19 -66.49
CA GLU A 7 13.48 28.93 -67.42
C GLU A 7 14.73 28.41 -66.66
N SER A 8 15.95 28.72 -67.12
CA SER A 8 17.20 28.04 -66.74
C SER A 8 18.27 28.93 -66.08
N ASN A 9 19.32 28.26 -65.59
CA ASN A 9 20.77 28.54 -65.72
C ASN A 9 21.37 29.98 -65.72
N ALA A 10 22.69 30.18 -65.57
CA ALA A 10 23.76 29.53 -64.78
C ALA A 10 25.09 30.27 -65.06
N ASN A 11 26.06 30.11 -64.16
CA ASN A 11 27.52 30.19 -64.42
C ASN A 11 28.23 31.56 -64.69
N LYS A 12 29.37 31.69 -63.98
CA LYS A 12 30.68 32.22 -64.42
C LYS A 12 30.95 33.75 -64.52
N LYS A 13 31.80 34.15 -63.54
CA LYS A 13 33.14 34.76 -63.72
C LYS A 13 33.31 36.27 -63.98
N CYS A 14 34.07 36.85 -63.03
CA CYS A 14 35.29 37.65 -63.23
C CYS A 14 35.23 39.16 -63.54
N ASN A 15 35.94 39.88 -62.66
CA ASN A 15 36.90 40.96 -62.92
C ASN A 15 36.41 42.41 -63.16
N ASN A 16 36.69 43.20 -62.12
CA ASN A 16 37.54 44.40 -62.12
C ASN A 16 36.94 45.80 -62.41
N ASN A 17 37.40 46.72 -61.55
CA ASN A 17 37.59 48.16 -61.75
C ASN A 17 36.30 49.01 -61.86
N ASN A 18 36.16 50.13 -61.13
CA ASN A 18 37.15 51.20 -60.98
C ASN A 18 37.07 52.02 -59.66
N ASN A 19 38.25 52.51 -59.24
CA ASN A 19 38.56 53.86 -58.73
C ASN A 19 37.96 54.48 -57.44
N THR A 20 38.90 54.82 -56.52
CA THR A 20 39.08 56.13 -55.81
C THR A 20 38.03 56.60 -54.76
N THR A 21 38.36 57.31 -53.67
CA THR A 21 39.64 57.91 -53.18
C THR A 21 39.61 58.19 -51.66
N ASN A 22 40.79 58.25 -51.01
CA ASN A 22 41.10 58.96 -49.73
C ASN A 22 40.36 58.48 -48.44
N SER A 23 40.81 58.73 -47.21
CA SER A 23 42.15 58.82 -46.54
C SER A 23 41.85 58.85 -45.01
N LYS A 24 42.69 58.51 -44.01
CA LYS A 24 44.13 58.77 -43.80
C LYS A 24 44.63 57.92 -42.60
N THR A 25 45.82 57.30 -42.72
CA THR A 25 46.84 57.01 -41.65
C THR A 25 46.48 56.25 -40.34
N ARG A 26 47.27 55.29 -39.81
CA ARG A 26 48.67 54.89 -40.17
C ARG A 26 49.02 53.37 -40.03
N THR A 27 49.77 52.94 -39.02
CA THR A 27 50.69 51.75 -39.02
C THR A 27 51.00 51.27 -37.59
N PHE A 28 51.60 50.12 -37.23
CA PHE A 28 52.40 49.01 -37.86
C PHE A 28 52.31 47.77 -36.89
N ARG A 29 52.94 46.57 -36.92
CA ARG A 29 53.82 45.66 -37.74
C ARG A 29 53.91 44.32 -36.91
N GLY A 30 54.20 43.09 -37.36
CA GLY A 30 54.44 42.43 -38.67
C GLY A 30 53.38 41.34 -38.97
N SER A 31 53.61 40.18 -39.61
CA SER A 31 54.78 39.38 -40.06
C SER A 31 55.44 38.45 -39.01
N ALA A 32 55.55 37.11 -39.15
CA ALA A 32 55.06 36.08 -40.11
C ALA A 32 55.24 34.65 -39.44
N ASN A 33 55.20 33.43 -40.05
CA ASN A 33 55.10 32.93 -41.44
C ASN A 33 54.68 31.42 -41.55
N THR A 34 54.28 30.98 -42.76
CA THR A 34 54.37 29.62 -43.40
C THR A 34 53.81 28.29 -42.81
N ASN A 35 53.15 27.55 -43.73
CA ASN A 35 52.71 26.13 -43.80
C ASN A 35 53.89 25.09 -43.85
N PRO A 36 53.74 23.71 -43.89
CA PRO A 36 52.66 22.95 -44.56
C PRO A 36 52.20 21.52 -44.06
N GLN A 37 51.01 21.12 -44.56
CA GLN A 37 50.53 19.77 -45.01
C GLN A 37 50.33 18.52 -44.08
N ARG A 38 49.09 17.98 -44.19
CA ARG A 38 48.61 16.56 -44.31
C ARG A 38 49.03 15.47 -43.30
N HIS A 39 48.04 14.93 -42.57
CA HIS A 39 47.44 13.56 -42.65
C HIS A 39 46.50 13.37 -41.41
N GLN A 40 45.19 13.13 -41.55
CA GLN A 40 44.45 11.86 -41.77
C GLN A 40 44.04 11.10 -40.47
N TYR A 41 42.72 10.88 -40.33
CA TYR A 41 41.97 9.98 -39.40
C TYR A 41 41.87 10.21 -37.87
N GLN A 42 40.62 10.05 -37.41
CA GLN A 42 40.08 9.60 -36.10
C GLN A 42 40.83 9.87 -34.78
N TYR A 43 40.15 10.60 -33.88
CA TYR A 43 40.50 10.66 -32.46
C TYR A 43 39.86 9.53 -31.64
N GLN A 44 40.62 9.05 -30.65
CA GLN A 44 40.25 8.01 -29.69
C GLN A 44 40.11 8.60 -28.27
N TYR A 45 39.49 7.85 -27.36
CA TYR A 45 39.36 8.13 -25.92
C TYR A 45 40.69 8.49 -25.21
N GLN A 46 40.65 9.37 -24.20
CA GLN A 46 40.79 8.97 -22.76
C GLN A 46 40.57 10.14 -21.77
N TYR A 47 40.02 9.81 -20.59
CA TYR A 47 40.41 10.12 -19.18
C TYR A 47 41.20 11.45 -18.88
N GLN A 48 41.25 12.04 -17.67
CA GLN A 48 41.07 11.51 -16.30
C GLN A 48 40.63 12.62 -15.27
N TYR A 49 40.87 12.35 -13.99
CA TYR A 49 40.65 13.15 -12.75
C TYR A 49 41.43 14.50 -12.78
N GLN A 50 41.29 15.50 -11.86
CA GLN A 50 41.28 15.40 -10.39
C GLN A 50 40.85 16.73 -9.68
N TYR A 51 40.89 16.68 -8.34
CA TYR A 51 40.74 17.68 -7.25
C TYR A 51 41.40 19.08 -7.49
N GLN A 52 41.20 20.19 -6.71
CA GLN A 52 40.52 20.44 -5.41
C GLN A 52 40.03 21.91 -5.24
N GLN A 53 39.28 22.16 -4.15
CA GLN A 53 38.88 23.42 -3.48
C GLN A 53 39.63 24.75 -3.78
N HIS A 54 38.89 25.87 -3.73
CA HIS A 54 39.16 26.94 -2.75
C HIS A 54 37.91 27.77 -2.38
N HIS A 55 37.89 28.34 -1.17
CA HIS A 55 36.94 29.39 -0.71
C HIS A 55 37.44 30.80 -1.19
N GLN A 56 36.77 31.95 -1.05
CA GLN A 56 35.91 32.43 0.05
C GLN A 56 35.10 33.72 -0.28
N LEU A 57 34.06 33.99 0.52
CA LEU A 57 33.30 35.25 0.81
C LEU A 57 33.51 36.55 -0.01
N TRP A 58 32.40 37.26 -0.28
CA TRP A 58 32.15 38.68 0.12
C TRP A 58 30.62 38.93 0.23
N GLN A 59 30.17 40.10 0.74
CA GLN A 59 28.79 40.35 1.22
C GLN A 59 28.14 41.66 0.69
N TYR A 60 26.80 41.75 0.91
CA TYR A 60 25.93 42.95 1.08
C TYR A 60 25.05 43.56 -0.05
N SER A 61 23.90 44.06 0.41
CA SER A 61 22.99 45.11 -0.09
C SER A 61 22.08 44.91 -1.33
N ASN A 62 20.87 44.42 -1.06
CA ASN A 62 19.53 44.79 -1.58
C ASN A 62 19.41 45.99 -2.55
N HIS A 63 18.72 45.81 -3.71
CA HIS A 63 17.36 46.35 -3.97
C HIS A 63 16.71 45.79 -5.27
N PHE A 64 15.37 45.78 -5.27
CA PHE A 64 14.35 45.54 -6.34
C PHE A 64 14.75 45.16 -7.79
N GLY A 65 14.01 44.19 -8.36
CA GLY A 65 13.93 43.97 -9.82
C GLY A 65 13.26 42.64 -10.24
N PHE A 66 11.95 42.62 -10.45
CA PHE A 66 11.24 41.42 -10.93
C PHE A 66 11.37 41.26 -12.45
N CYS A 67 12.12 40.24 -12.92
CA CYS A 67 11.97 39.69 -14.28
C CYS A 67 12.38 38.21 -14.37
N ASN A 68 11.41 37.30 -14.46
CA ASN A 68 11.65 35.87 -14.66
C ASN A 68 11.79 35.55 -16.16
N GLN A 69 13.00 35.30 -16.66
CA GLN A 69 13.16 34.56 -17.91
C GLN A 69 13.02 33.05 -17.64
N ASN A 70 11.99 32.45 -18.23
CA ASN A 70 11.75 31.01 -18.15
C ASN A 70 12.51 30.29 -19.26
N GLN A 71 13.22 29.20 -18.94
CA GLN A 71 13.51 28.15 -19.91
C GLN A 71 13.10 26.77 -19.37
N TYR A 72 12.11 26.18 -20.05
CA TYR A 72 11.78 24.76 -20.16
C TYR A 72 12.09 23.82 -18.98
N GLN A 73 11.14 23.73 -18.04
CA GLN A 73 10.91 22.50 -17.27
C GLN A 73 9.52 21.92 -17.58
N ASN A 74 9.50 20.74 -18.20
CA ASN A 74 8.25 20.03 -18.54
C ASN A 74 7.57 19.47 -17.28
N TYR A 75 6.60 20.21 -16.75
CA TYR A 75 5.74 19.80 -15.65
C TYR A 75 4.77 18.69 -16.07
N TYR A 76 5.27 17.44 -16.11
CA TYR A 76 4.41 16.26 -16.23
C TYR A 76 3.53 16.11 -14.98
N PRO A 77 2.18 16.20 -15.10
CA PRO A 77 1.30 15.85 -13.99
C PRO A 77 1.36 14.34 -13.79
N ALA A 78 2.03 13.91 -12.71
CA ALA A 78 2.04 12.52 -12.33
C ALA A 78 0.59 12.06 -12.07
N LEU A 79 0.19 10.93 -12.65
CA LEU A 79 -0.98 10.20 -12.18
C LEU A 79 -0.79 9.98 -10.68
N LEU A 80 -1.76 10.42 -9.88
CA LEU A 80 -1.65 10.46 -8.42
C LEU A 80 -1.16 9.10 -7.90
N PRO A 81 -0.13 9.07 -7.02
CA PRO A 81 0.24 7.82 -6.36
C PRO A 81 -0.97 7.30 -5.58
N LEU A 82 -1.07 5.96 -5.49
CA LEU A 82 -2.08 5.31 -4.66
C LEU A 82 -2.04 5.91 -3.25
N PRO A 83 -3.19 6.27 -2.65
CA PRO A 83 -3.19 6.72 -1.26
C PRO A 83 -2.58 5.60 -0.39
N PRO A 84 -1.72 5.95 0.59
CA PRO A 84 -1.00 4.94 1.34
C PRO A 84 -1.94 4.18 2.29
N THR A 85 -2.51 3.05 1.84
CA THR A 85 -2.94 2.02 2.79
C THR A 85 -1.69 1.53 3.51
N ILE A 86 -1.60 1.93 4.77
CA ILE A 86 -0.52 1.58 5.71
C ILE A 86 -0.53 0.05 5.86
N PRO A 87 0.63 -0.64 5.84
CA PRO A 87 0.68 -2.09 6.01
C PRO A 87 -0.06 -2.53 7.28
N LEU A 88 -0.90 -3.57 7.17
CA LEU A 88 -1.69 -4.08 8.28
C LEU A 88 -0.79 -4.46 9.46
N GLN A 89 -0.90 -3.71 10.55
CA GLN A 89 -0.54 -4.20 11.87
C GLN A 89 -1.78 -4.87 12.44
N LEU A 90 -1.90 -6.19 12.25
CA LEU A 90 -2.82 -7.00 13.04
C LEU A 90 -2.07 -7.67 14.20
N ALA A 91 -2.77 -7.83 15.31
CA ALA A 91 -2.26 -8.44 16.52
C ALA A 91 -2.86 -9.84 16.71
N LEU A 92 -2.12 -10.69 17.41
CA LEU A 92 -2.53 -11.97 17.98
C LEU A 92 -2.82 -13.09 16.96
N ALA A 93 -2.03 -14.16 17.05
CA ALA A 93 -2.45 -15.49 16.63
C ALA A 93 -3.45 -16.06 17.67
N PRO A 94 -4.38 -16.96 17.28
CA PRO A 94 -5.18 -17.71 18.23
C PRO A 94 -4.30 -18.72 19.00
N PRO A 95 -4.62 -19.05 20.27
CA PRO A 95 -3.95 -20.13 20.98
C PRO A 95 -4.33 -21.49 20.40
N LEU A 96 -3.34 -22.36 20.21
CA LEU A 96 -3.56 -23.79 19.92
C LEU A 96 -4.06 -24.50 21.20
N PRO A 97 -4.91 -25.55 21.07
CA PRO A 97 -5.50 -26.23 22.21
C PRO A 97 -4.46 -27.06 22.97
N GLN A 98 -4.42 -26.92 24.30
CA GLN A 98 -3.64 -27.80 25.17
C GLN A 98 -4.44 -29.06 25.51
N ASN A 99 -3.93 -30.21 25.10
CA ASN A 99 -4.35 -31.49 25.68
C ASN A 99 -3.80 -31.60 27.11
N GLN A 100 -4.67 -31.63 28.11
CA GLN A 100 -4.33 -32.18 29.44
C GLN A 100 -5.46 -33.08 29.94
N SER A 101 -5.15 -34.37 30.04
CA SER A 101 -5.96 -35.39 30.71
C SER A 101 -5.54 -35.50 32.17
N PHE A 102 -6.49 -35.49 33.12
CA PHE A 102 -6.31 -36.11 34.44
C PHE A 102 -7.64 -36.67 34.96
N VAL A 103 -7.56 -37.66 35.86
CA VAL A 103 -8.67 -38.57 36.22
C VAL A 103 -8.78 -38.79 37.73
N SER A 104 -9.98 -38.56 38.27
CA SER A 104 -10.52 -39.15 39.51
C SER A 104 -12.04 -38.88 39.52
N LYS A 105 -12.92 -39.89 39.60
CA LYS A 105 -13.42 -40.60 40.81
C LYS A 105 -14.18 -39.64 41.76
N THR A 106 -15.37 -39.96 42.29
CA THR A 106 -16.04 -41.28 42.47
C THR A 106 -17.56 -41.15 42.74
N HIS A 107 -18.34 -42.22 42.46
CA HIS A 107 -19.69 -42.54 43.02
C HIS A 107 -20.86 -41.55 42.74
N LEU A 108 -22.17 -41.89 42.80
CA LEU A 108 -22.91 -43.12 43.18
C LEU A 108 -24.26 -43.23 42.41
N GLN A 109 -24.91 -44.41 42.47
CA GLN A 109 -26.36 -44.71 42.31
C GLN A 109 -27.16 -44.42 41.00
N LYS A 110 -27.44 -45.55 40.33
CA LYS A 110 -28.67 -46.01 39.61
C LYS A 110 -29.93 -46.02 40.54
N PRO A 111 -31.17 -46.42 40.10
CA PRO A 111 -31.70 -46.77 38.76
C PRO A 111 -33.15 -46.28 38.42
N SER A 112 -33.73 -46.84 37.33
CA SER A 112 -35.17 -47.16 37.12
C SER A 112 -36.07 -46.08 36.45
N CYS A 113 -37.15 -46.40 35.72
CA CYS A 113 -37.64 -47.70 35.20
C CYS A 113 -38.55 -47.58 33.95
N LYS A 114 -38.83 -48.76 33.35
CA LYS A 114 -39.99 -49.23 32.53
C LYS A 114 -41.22 -48.29 32.44
N LEU A 115 -42.04 -48.23 31.37
CA LEU A 115 -42.23 -49.10 30.18
C LEU A 115 -42.67 -48.20 28.96
N HIS A 116 -43.44 -48.50 27.90
CA HIS A 116 -44.23 -49.65 27.39
C HIS A 116 -44.33 -49.59 25.83
N ASN A 117 -44.90 -50.63 25.19
CA ASN A 117 -45.36 -50.73 23.78
C ASN A 117 -46.70 -51.52 23.76
N PRO A 118 -47.45 -51.71 22.64
CA PRO A 118 -47.27 -51.28 21.23
C PRO A 118 -48.39 -50.27 20.80
N SER A 119 -49.26 -50.32 19.77
CA SER A 119 -49.58 -51.25 18.64
C SER A 119 -50.60 -50.64 17.64
N LEU A 120 -50.56 -51.10 16.36
CA LEU A 120 -51.63 -51.05 15.31
C LEU A 120 -52.04 -49.65 14.76
N ALA A 121 -52.65 -49.48 13.57
CA ALA A 121 -52.53 -50.16 12.25
C ALA A 121 -53.37 -49.40 11.18
N THR A 122 -53.00 -49.50 9.87
CA THR A 122 -53.84 -49.18 8.67
C THR A 122 -54.38 -47.73 8.50
N SER A 123 -54.72 -47.20 7.31
CA SER A 123 -54.43 -47.54 5.90
C SER A 123 -54.71 -46.33 4.96
N SER A 124 -54.26 -46.42 3.70
CA SER A 124 -54.92 -45.89 2.47
C SER A 124 -55.39 -44.42 2.35
N ASP A 125 -54.63 -43.66 1.53
CA ASP A 125 -55.09 -43.03 0.26
C ASP A 125 -55.78 -41.65 0.13
N THR A 126 -55.20 -40.89 -0.82
CA THR A 126 -55.79 -39.95 -1.83
C THR A 126 -56.18 -38.49 -1.54
N HIS A 127 -55.54 -37.60 -2.33
CA HIS A 127 -55.97 -36.36 -2.98
C HIS A 127 -56.56 -35.14 -2.20
N ALA A 128 -55.75 -34.06 -2.18
CA ALA A 128 -56.02 -32.67 -2.65
C ALA A 128 -57.38 -31.98 -2.34
N HIS A 129 -57.42 -30.70 -1.93
CA HIS A 129 -56.94 -29.56 -2.75
C HIS A 129 -56.82 -28.23 -1.96
N VAL A 130 -56.08 -27.26 -2.54
CA VAL A 130 -56.04 -25.80 -2.27
C VAL A 130 -55.81 -25.30 -0.82
N VAL A 131 -54.72 -24.55 -0.63
CA VAL A 131 -54.50 -23.67 0.54
C VAL A 131 -54.31 -22.22 0.04
N ASN A 132 -54.90 -21.26 0.76
CA ASN A 132 -54.87 -19.84 0.41
C ASN A 132 -53.61 -19.12 0.95
N ILE A 133 -53.33 -17.92 0.44
CA ILE A 133 -52.00 -17.30 0.50
C ILE A 133 -51.80 -16.29 1.65
N SER A 134 -50.66 -16.41 2.36
CA SER A 134 -49.98 -15.39 3.19
C SER A 134 -50.63 -14.94 4.54
N PRO A 135 -49.86 -14.29 5.45
CA PRO A 135 -48.52 -14.69 5.89
C PRO A 135 -48.30 -14.55 7.42
N ALA A 136 -47.48 -15.41 8.04
CA ALA A 136 -46.99 -15.21 9.41
C ALA A 136 -45.55 -15.73 9.60
N SER A 137 -44.74 -14.99 10.34
CA SER A 137 -43.43 -15.41 10.87
C SER A 137 -43.63 -16.28 12.14
N PRO A 138 -42.70 -17.19 12.48
CA PRO A 138 -41.51 -16.74 13.23
C PRO A 138 -40.21 -17.55 13.00
N GLU A 139 -39.17 -17.05 13.69
CA GLU A 139 -37.99 -17.70 14.28
C GLU A 139 -37.73 -19.22 14.14
N GLY A 140 -36.43 -19.56 14.12
CA GLY A 140 -35.91 -20.59 15.03
C GLY A 140 -35.26 -21.84 14.42
N LEU A 141 -34.00 -22.06 14.78
CA LEU A 141 -33.25 -23.34 14.82
C LEU A 141 -33.57 -24.45 13.81
N CYS A 142 -32.54 -24.90 13.07
CA CYS A 142 -32.50 -26.29 12.60
C CYS A 142 -31.10 -26.92 12.76
N ARG A 143 -30.92 -27.78 13.77
CA ARG A 143 -29.78 -28.71 13.85
C ARG A 143 -29.93 -29.75 12.74
N ARG A 144 -29.10 -29.70 11.71
CA ARG A 144 -29.14 -30.70 10.62
C ARG A 144 -28.37 -31.97 11.01
N ASN A 145 -29.07 -32.89 11.69
CA ASN A 145 -28.59 -34.26 11.85
C ASN A 145 -28.37 -34.91 10.47
N LYS A 146 -27.23 -35.58 10.27
CA LYS A 146 -26.99 -36.36 9.04
C LYS A 146 -27.65 -37.74 9.18
N VAL A 147 -28.70 -37.99 8.40
CA VAL A 147 -29.21 -39.36 8.20
C VAL A 147 -28.26 -40.08 7.25
N ALA A 148 -27.87 -41.31 7.60
CA ALA A 148 -27.03 -42.16 6.76
C ALA A 148 -27.91 -43.08 5.91
N VAL A 149 -27.74 -43.02 4.58
CA VAL A 149 -28.36 -43.98 3.66
C VAL A 149 -27.49 -45.24 3.61
N LYS A 150 -28.07 -46.41 3.88
CA LYS A 150 -27.44 -47.70 3.60
C LYS A 150 -27.71 -48.07 2.14
N GLY A 151 -26.64 -48.24 1.37
CA GLY A 151 -26.64 -49.07 0.16
C GLY A 151 -25.70 -50.24 0.37
N ASN A 152 -26.13 -51.46 0.04
CA ASN A 152 -25.19 -52.56 -0.18
C ASN A 152 -24.50 -52.32 -1.53
N ASP A 153 -23.18 -52.32 -1.56
CA ASP A 153 -22.45 -53.41 -2.24
C ASP A 153 -20.93 -53.33 -2.00
N GLY A 154 -20.29 -54.51 -2.06
CA GLY A 154 -18.95 -54.72 -1.52
C GLY A 154 -17.79 -54.37 -2.45
N ARG A 155 -17.41 -53.09 -2.54
CA ARG A 155 -16.04 -52.70 -2.96
C ARG A 155 -15.45 -51.63 -2.05
N ARG A 156 -14.31 -51.95 -1.42
CA ARG A 156 -13.52 -51.00 -0.60
C ARG A 156 -12.87 -49.93 -1.48
N ILE A 157 -13.56 -48.81 -1.70
CA ILE A 157 -12.91 -47.57 -2.12
C ILE A 157 -12.13 -47.05 -0.91
N THR A 158 -10.80 -47.13 -0.95
CA THR A 158 -9.93 -46.54 0.06
C THR A 158 -10.18 -45.03 0.12
N GLY A 159 -10.54 -44.52 1.30
CA GLY A 159 -10.89 -43.11 1.48
C GLY A 159 -9.78 -42.18 0.96
N ALA A 160 -10.15 -41.27 0.05
CA ALA A 160 -9.23 -40.30 -0.50
C ALA A 160 -8.64 -39.44 0.64
N LYS A 161 -7.34 -39.59 0.90
CA LYS A 161 -6.61 -38.66 1.77
C LYS A 161 -6.76 -37.27 1.17
N THR A 162 -7.28 -36.32 1.94
CA THR A 162 -7.32 -34.91 1.54
C THR A 162 -5.88 -34.44 1.31
N GLN A 163 -5.45 -34.35 0.05
CA GLN A 163 -4.13 -33.82 -0.28
C GLN A 163 -4.05 -32.38 0.23
N ALA A 164 -2.96 -32.05 0.92
CA ALA A 164 -2.66 -30.68 1.29
C ALA A 164 -2.54 -29.85 0.00
N LEU A 165 -3.17 -28.67 -0.03
CA LEU A 165 -3.02 -27.74 -1.15
C LEU A 165 -1.59 -27.18 -1.15
N VAL A 166 -0.76 -27.77 -1.99
CA VAL A 166 0.62 -27.37 -2.24
C VAL A 166 0.63 -26.26 -3.28
N ALA A 167 1.41 -25.20 -3.05
CA ALA A 167 1.60 -24.13 -4.02
C ALA A 167 2.28 -24.66 -5.30
N ALA A 168 2.01 -24.05 -6.46
CA ALA A 168 2.54 -24.52 -7.73
C ALA A 168 4.09 -24.57 -7.70
N ARG A 169 4.67 -25.75 -7.97
CA ARG A 169 6.11 -25.89 -8.18
C ARG A 169 6.51 -25.15 -9.46
N ARG A 170 7.74 -24.61 -9.50
CA ARG A 170 8.28 -23.99 -10.72
C ARG A 170 8.29 -25.00 -11.87
N PRO A 171 7.77 -24.67 -13.07
CA PRO A 171 7.63 -25.63 -14.18
C PRO A 171 8.95 -25.93 -14.91
N ASP A 172 9.93 -25.04 -14.78
CA ASP A 172 11.20 -25.03 -15.51
C ASP A 172 12.32 -24.41 -14.66
N ALA A 173 13.51 -24.21 -15.24
CA ALA A 173 14.65 -23.58 -14.57
C ALA A 173 14.54 -22.04 -14.43
N GLY A 174 13.39 -21.46 -14.80
CA GLY A 174 13.27 -20.08 -15.24
C GLY A 174 13.12 -20.00 -16.77
N GLY A 175 12.50 -18.92 -17.24
CA GLY A 175 12.32 -18.65 -18.67
C GLY A 175 13.61 -18.23 -19.39
N VAL A 176 13.56 -18.24 -20.72
CA VAL A 176 14.67 -17.94 -21.63
C VAL A 176 14.37 -16.81 -22.61
N GLU A 177 13.13 -16.33 -22.74
CA GLU A 177 12.81 -15.23 -23.66
C GLU A 177 13.38 -13.88 -23.20
N GLY A 178 13.83 -13.06 -24.15
CA GLY A 178 14.29 -11.70 -23.92
C GLY A 178 15.80 -11.53 -23.76
N ALA A 179 16.30 -10.31 -23.93
CA ALA A 179 17.73 -10.02 -23.87
C ALA A 179 18.23 -10.01 -22.41
N VAL A 180 19.37 -10.66 -22.13
CA VAL A 180 19.95 -10.70 -20.78
C VAL A 180 20.37 -9.30 -20.31
N ILE A 181 20.15 -9.01 -19.02
CA ILE A 181 20.63 -7.79 -18.36
C ILE A 181 21.27 -8.13 -17.00
N SER A 182 22.49 -7.64 -16.78
CA SER A 182 23.23 -7.76 -15.53
C SER A 182 22.70 -6.76 -14.50
N LEU A 183 22.32 -7.25 -13.31
CA LEU A 183 21.56 -6.52 -12.29
C LEU A 183 22.13 -6.68 -10.87
N LEU A 184 21.82 -5.69 -10.03
CA LEU A 184 21.93 -5.78 -8.57
C LEU A 184 20.54 -5.78 -7.93
N ALA A 185 20.33 -6.67 -6.95
CA ALA A 185 19.16 -6.65 -6.08
C ALA A 185 19.52 -6.18 -4.67
N ASN A 186 18.60 -5.49 -3.97
CA ASN A 186 18.77 -5.11 -2.55
C ASN A 186 18.60 -6.29 -1.55
N HIS A 187 19.13 -7.43 -1.96
CA HIS A 187 19.19 -8.70 -1.27
C HIS A 187 20.63 -8.97 -0.87
N PHE A 188 20.86 -9.42 0.35
CA PHE A 188 22.18 -9.66 0.91
C PHE A 188 22.27 -11.11 1.36
N LEU A 189 23.20 -11.87 0.80
CA LEU A 189 23.37 -13.30 1.12
C LEU A 189 23.65 -13.48 2.61
N VAL A 190 22.96 -14.44 3.24
CA VAL A 190 23.20 -14.84 4.64
C VAL A 190 23.68 -16.29 4.63
N GLN A 191 24.94 -16.48 4.98
CA GLN A 191 25.52 -17.81 5.19
C GLN A 191 25.27 -18.24 6.63
N LEU A 192 24.83 -19.50 6.79
CA LEU A 192 24.46 -20.15 8.04
C LEU A 192 25.27 -21.43 8.18
N ASP A 193 25.84 -21.67 9.36
CA ASP A 193 26.37 -22.98 9.76
C ASP A 193 25.21 -23.99 9.93
N PRO A 194 25.11 -25.07 9.13
CA PRO A 194 24.04 -26.06 9.25
C PRO A 194 23.98 -26.78 10.61
N SER A 195 25.09 -26.79 11.36
CA SER A 195 25.15 -27.36 12.71
C SER A 195 24.62 -26.41 13.79
N GLN A 196 24.33 -25.15 13.46
CA GLN A 196 23.91 -24.15 14.45
C GLN A 196 22.51 -24.46 14.99
N ARG A 197 22.47 -24.79 16.28
CA ARG A 197 21.23 -24.96 17.04
C ARG A 197 20.77 -23.61 17.59
N ILE A 198 19.46 -23.45 17.80
CA ILE A 198 18.90 -22.28 18.49
C ILE A 198 17.98 -22.77 19.60
N PHE A 199 18.24 -22.30 20.81
CA PHE A 199 17.47 -22.60 22.01
C PHE A 199 16.49 -21.46 22.28
N HIS A 200 15.20 -21.77 22.32
CA HIS A 200 14.12 -20.79 22.49
C HIS A 200 13.53 -20.87 23.89
N TYR A 201 13.52 -19.74 24.57
CA TYR A 201 13.03 -19.58 25.93
C TYR A 201 11.87 -18.57 25.98
N ASN A 202 10.84 -18.91 26.75
CA ASN A 202 9.81 -17.97 27.17
C ASN A 202 10.31 -17.20 28.40
N VAL A 203 10.06 -15.88 28.42
CA VAL A 203 10.50 -14.96 29.47
C VAL A 203 9.30 -14.23 30.04
N GLU A 204 9.09 -14.37 31.34
CA GLU A 204 7.98 -13.74 32.06
C GLU A 204 8.52 -12.73 33.09
N MET A 205 8.37 -11.44 32.79
CA MET A 205 8.87 -10.33 33.62
C MET A 205 7.73 -9.77 34.49
N SER A 206 7.92 -9.78 35.81
CA SER A 206 6.98 -9.28 36.81
C SER A 206 7.61 -8.15 37.65
N PRO A 207 6.99 -6.95 37.74
CA PRO A 207 5.79 -6.51 37.02
C PRO A 207 6.06 -6.26 35.53
N SER A 208 5.04 -6.42 34.67
CA SER A 208 5.17 -6.34 33.21
C SER A 208 5.76 -5.00 32.73
N PRO A 209 6.95 -4.98 32.09
CA PRO A 209 7.62 -3.77 31.65
C PRO A 209 7.12 -3.27 30.28
N SER A 210 7.52 -2.05 29.88
CA SER A 210 7.43 -1.61 28.49
C SER A 210 8.49 -2.31 27.63
N LYS A 211 8.33 -2.35 26.30
CA LYS A 211 9.34 -2.95 25.40
C LYS A 211 10.73 -2.30 25.52
N GLU A 212 10.75 -1.00 25.80
CA GLU A 212 11.96 -0.21 26.07
C GLU A 212 12.66 -0.71 27.35
N VAL A 213 11.91 -0.82 28.46
CA VAL A 213 12.44 -1.30 29.76
C VAL A 213 12.79 -2.80 29.72
N ALA A 214 12.03 -3.63 29.01
CA ALA A 214 12.28 -5.06 28.86
C ALA A 214 13.67 -5.35 28.28
N ARG A 215 14.16 -4.50 27.37
CA ARG A 215 15.51 -4.62 26.82
C ARG A 215 16.61 -4.17 27.78
N LEU A 216 16.37 -3.12 28.57
CA LEU A 216 17.28 -2.73 29.65
C LEU A 216 17.38 -3.83 30.73
N ILE A 217 16.26 -4.51 31.03
CA ILE A 217 16.24 -5.71 31.89
C ILE A 217 17.10 -6.81 31.26
N LYS A 218 16.93 -7.12 29.97
CA LYS A 218 17.70 -8.15 29.27
C LYS A 218 19.20 -7.82 29.18
N GLN A 219 19.57 -6.56 28.96
CA GLN A 219 20.97 -6.13 28.96
C GLN A 219 21.59 -6.38 30.34
N LYS A 220 20.98 -5.81 31.38
CA LYS A 220 21.49 -5.93 32.76
C LYS A 220 21.50 -7.39 33.26
N LEU A 221 20.53 -8.20 32.84
CA LEU A 221 20.51 -9.65 33.10
C LEU A 221 21.77 -10.34 32.58
N VAL A 222 22.16 -10.08 31.32
CA VAL A 222 23.36 -10.67 30.69
C VAL A 222 24.64 -10.15 31.32
N GLU A 223 24.68 -8.88 31.71
CA GLU A 223 25.81 -8.26 32.41
C GLU A 223 26.02 -8.86 33.82
N GLU A 224 24.96 -9.10 34.59
CA GLU A 224 25.04 -9.63 35.97
C GLU A 224 25.09 -11.16 36.07
N ASN A 225 24.56 -11.92 35.10
CA ASN A 225 24.30 -13.37 35.25
C ASN A 225 24.93 -14.23 34.13
N SER A 226 26.04 -13.76 33.55
CA SER A 226 26.70 -14.41 32.40
C SER A 226 26.98 -15.92 32.58
N SER A 227 27.38 -16.36 33.77
CA SER A 227 27.61 -17.79 34.09
C SER A 227 26.34 -18.64 33.94
N MET A 228 25.24 -18.23 34.56
CA MET A 228 23.93 -18.91 34.50
C MET A 228 23.34 -18.96 33.08
N LEU A 229 23.78 -18.05 32.21
CA LEU A 229 23.46 -18.00 30.77
C LEU A 229 24.53 -18.68 29.90
N SER A 230 25.47 -19.40 30.52
CA SER A 230 26.56 -20.15 29.88
C SER A 230 27.43 -19.30 28.93
N GLY A 231 27.63 -18.03 29.28
CA GLY A 231 28.42 -17.05 28.53
C GLY A 231 27.74 -16.47 27.28
N ALA A 232 26.50 -16.85 26.99
CA ALA A 232 25.81 -16.47 25.74
C ALA A 232 25.27 -15.03 25.74
N TYR A 233 25.20 -14.43 24.55
CA TYR A 233 24.58 -13.11 24.30
C TYR A 233 23.23 -13.24 23.56
N PRO A 234 22.16 -13.73 24.23
CA PRO A 234 20.87 -14.00 23.59
C PRO A 234 20.26 -12.80 22.85
N ALA A 235 19.43 -13.09 21.85
CA ALA A 235 18.61 -12.11 21.15
C ALA A 235 17.17 -12.13 21.70
N PHE A 236 16.55 -10.95 21.84
CA PHE A 236 15.24 -10.79 22.49
C PHE A 236 14.21 -10.06 21.60
N ASP A 237 13.03 -10.67 21.43
CA ASP A 237 11.91 -10.03 20.71
C ASP A 237 11.39 -8.75 21.41
N GLY A 238 11.81 -8.51 22.65
CA GLY A 238 11.40 -7.41 23.52
C GLY A 238 9.97 -7.55 24.04
N ARG A 239 9.50 -8.79 24.22
CA ARG A 239 8.22 -9.16 24.83
C ARG A 239 8.35 -10.38 25.72
N LYS A 240 8.63 -11.55 25.12
CA LYS A 240 8.58 -12.88 25.76
C LYS A 240 9.55 -13.91 25.17
N ASN A 241 10.11 -13.69 23.98
CA ASN A 241 10.90 -14.72 23.29
C ASN A 241 12.38 -14.36 23.30
N ILE A 242 13.16 -15.10 24.09
CA ILE A 242 14.62 -15.11 24.03
C ILE A 242 15.07 -16.28 23.17
N TYR A 243 16.07 -16.03 22.32
CA TYR A 243 16.79 -17.03 21.54
C TYR A 243 18.26 -17.00 21.94
N SER A 244 18.90 -18.17 22.07
CA SER A 244 20.31 -18.34 22.42
C SER A 244 20.99 -19.31 21.45
N PRO A 245 22.29 -19.14 21.10
CA PRO A 245 23.06 -20.14 20.35
C PRO A 245 23.53 -21.31 21.22
N VAL A 246 23.52 -21.15 22.56
CA VAL A 246 23.97 -22.12 23.56
C VAL A 246 22.81 -22.43 24.53
N GLU A 247 22.78 -23.66 25.05
CA GLU A 247 21.82 -24.07 26.07
C GLU A 247 22.24 -23.51 27.43
N PHE A 248 21.33 -22.89 28.18
CA PHE A 248 21.63 -22.36 29.51
C PHE A 248 21.75 -23.50 30.53
N GLU A 249 22.37 -23.24 31.70
CA GLU A 249 22.65 -24.27 32.72
C GLU A 249 21.39 -25.02 33.22
N ASN A 250 20.22 -24.38 33.16
CA ASN A 250 18.96 -24.98 33.61
C ASN A 250 17.78 -24.66 32.68
N ASP A 251 16.89 -25.64 32.50
CA ASP A 251 15.60 -25.54 31.79
C ASP A 251 14.67 -24.43 32.34
N ARG A 252 14.88 -24.04 33.60
CA ARG A 252 14.17 -22.96 34.29
C ARG A 252 15.16 -22.15 35.12
N LEU A 253 15.13 -20.83 34.95
CA LEU A 253 15.93 -19.87 35.72
C LEU A 253 15.00 -18.79 36.27
N GLU A 254 15.26 -18.34 37.50
CA GLU A 254 14.56 -17.21 38.12
C GLU A 254 15.57 -16.17 38.60
N PHE A 255 15.47 -14.95 38.07
CA PHE A 255 16.39 -13.85 38.32
C PHE A 255 15.66 -12.63 38.89
N PHE A 256 16.37 -11.81 39.66
CA PHE A 256 15.86 -10.59 40.27
C PHE A 256 16.69 -9.37 39.85
N VAL A 257 16.39 -8.80 38.69
CA VAL A 257 17.14 -7.65 38.15
C VAL A 257 16.62 -6.35 38.74
N SER A 258 17.55 -5.57 39.31
CA SER A 258 17.29 -4.25 39.89
C SER A 258 17.57 -3.14 38.86
N LEU A 259 16.56 -2.38 38.46
CA LEU A 259 16.77 -1.21 37.58
C LEU A 259 16.53 0.13 38.32
N PRO A 260 17.38 1.15 38.10
CA PRO A 260 17.18 2.49 38.66
C PRO A 260 16.09 3.25 37.89
N ILE A 261 14.85 2.76 37.98
CA ILE A 261 13.67 3.42 37.41
C ILE A 261 13.14 4.43 38.45
N PRO A 262 12.94 5.71 38.10
CA PRO A 262 12.24 6.68 38.93
C PRO A 262 10.76 6.31 39.21
N THR A 263 10.53 5.39 40.13
CA THR A 263 9.21 5.12 40.71
C THR A 263 8.92 6.06 41.87
N SER A 264 7.70 6.60 41.91
CA SER A 264 7.22 7.32 43.07
C SER A 264 6.61 6.35 44.10
N LYS A 265 7.01 6.53 45.37
CA LYS A 265 6.56 5.88 46.62
C LYS A 265 7.30 4.61 47.09
N SER A 266 8.04 4.77 48.19
CA SER A 266 7.63 4.22 49.49
C SER A 266 7.56 5.34 50.54
N VAL A 267 7.08 5.06 51.76
CA VAL A 267 6.80 6.04 52.83
C VAL A 267 7.22 5.44 54.19
N LEU A 268 7.74 6.27 55.11
CA LEU A 268 7.62 6.11 56.57
C LEU A 268 7.64 7.51 57.26
N PRO A 269 7.28 7.66 58.56
CA PRO A 269 6.98 8.95 59.18
C PRO A 269 8.18 9.84 59.54
N SER A 270 7.88 11.09 59.95
CA SER A 270 8.86 12.10 60.38
C SER A 270 9.58 11.71 61.68
N GLY A 271 10.90 11.90 61.71
CA GLY A 271 11.77 11.66 62.86
C GLY A 271 13.19 12.19 62.62
N GLU A 272 13.39 13.49 62.85
CA GLU A 272 14.66 14.20 63.08
C GLU A 272 15.85 14.01 62.10
N LEU A 273 15.92 14.93 61.12
CA LEU A 273 17.09 15.78 60.81
C LEU A 273 18.53 15.22 61.04
N LYS A 274 19.23 14.83 59.95
CA LYS A 274 20.47 15.50 59.48
C LYS A 274 21.08 14.93 58.18
N GLU A 275 21.95 15.76 57.60
CA GLU A 275 23.03 15.46 56.64
C GLU A 275 22.72 15.10 55.17
N LEU A 276 23.80 15.09 54.38
CA LEU A 276 23.85 15.34 52.94
C LEU A 276 24.31 14.09 52.16
N ILE A 277 24.17 14.13 50.83
CA ILE A 277 24.65 13.10 49.88
C ILE A 277 23.94 11.74 50.01
N HIS A 278 22.87 11.55 49.23
CA HIS A 278 22.69 10.40 48.30
C HIS A 278 21.38 10.59 47.51
N LYS A 279 21.46 10.77 46.18
CA LYS A 279 20.27 10.67 45.30
C LYS A 279 19.86 9.18 45.22
N GLN A 280 19.06 8.69 46.17
CA GLN A 280 18.56 7.31 46.13
C GLN A 280 17.60 7.11 44.93
N HIS A 281 18.15 6.64 43.81
CA HIS A 281 17.38 5.98 42.76
C HIS A 281 16.80 4.69 43.32
N GLN A 282 15.59 4.75 43.88
CA GLN A 282 14.95 3.58 44.50
C GLN A 282 14.81 2.46 43.46
N LEU A 283 15.63 1.42 43.61
CA LEU A 283 15.78 0.36 42.62
C LEU A 283 14.47 -0.42 42.47
N LYS A 284 13.90 -0.39 41.26
CA LYS A 284 12.74 -1.21 40.95
C LYS A 284 13.19 -2.62 40.62
N LEU A 285 12.86 -3.55 41.50
CA LEU A 285 13.11 -4.97 41.30
C LEU A 285 12.13 -5.55 40.27
N PHE A 286 12.66 -6.36 39.34
CA PHE A 286 11.89 -7.17 38.41
C PHE A 286 12.25 -8.63 38.61
N ARG A 287 11.24 -9.47 38.88
CA ARG A 287 11.37 -10.92 38.87
C ARG A 287 11.23 -11.41 37.44
N ILE A 288 12.20 -12.18 36.96
CA ILE A 288 12.27 -12.70 35.59
C ILE A 288 12.27 -14.22 35.71
N ASN A 289 11.23 -14.87 35.19
CA ASN A 289 11.25 -16.32 34.99
C ASN A 289 11.61 -16.61 33.54
N ILE A 290 12.64 -17.43 33.30
CA ILE A 290 13.05 -17.90 31.98
C ILE A 290 12.86 -19.40 31.94
N LYS A 291 12.15 -19.90 30.91
CA LYS A 291 11.87 -21.32 30.74
C LYS A 291 12.12 -21.76 29.29
N LEU A 292 12.83 -22.87 29.09
CA LEU A 292 13.01 -23.48 27.77
C LEU A 292 11.65 -23.92 27.17
N VAL A 293 11.48 -23.66 25.87
CA VAL A 293 10.29 -24.01 25.08
C VAL A 293 10.64 -25.01 24.00
N SER A 294 11.65 -24.70 23.17
CA SER A 294 12.01 -25.46 21.97
C SER A 294 13.52 -25.48 21.74
N LYS A 295 14.02 -26.56 21.14
CA LYS A 295 15.39 -26.68 20.62
C LYS A 295 15.32 -26.87 19.10
N TYR A 296 15.77 -25.89 18.33
CA TYR A 296 15.74 -25.92 16.87
C TYR A 296 17.10 -26.33 16.28
N ASP A 297 17.11 -27.02 15.14
CA ASP A 297 18.31 -27.49 14.42
C ASP A 297 18.37 -26.90 13.01
N GLY A 298 19.50 -26.28 12.64
CA GLY A 298 19.69 -25.63 11.34
C GLY A 298 19.63 -26.58 10.14
N LYS A 299 19.89 -27.88 10.35
CA LYS A 299 19.90 -28.90 9.28
C LYS A 299 18.59 -28.96 8.49
N GLU A 300 17.44 -28.73 9.12
CA GLU A 300 16.14 -28.75 8.42
C GLU A 300 16.01 -27.61 7.43
N LEU A 301 16.49 -26.41 7.79
CA LEU A 301 16.48 -25.25 6.90
C LEU A 301 17.51 -25.41 5.78
N SER A 302 18.71 -25.94 6.10
CA SER A 302 19.70 -26.28 5.07
C SER A 302 19.16 -27.32 4.07
N ARG A 303 18.43 -28.34 4.54
CA ARG A 303 17.78 -29.35 3.68
C ARG A 303 16.66 -28.74 2.83
N TYR A 304 15.83 -27.87 3.39
CA TYR A 304 14.79 -27.14 2.64
C TYR A 304 15.38 -26.28 1.51
N LEU A 305 16.51 -25.61 1.77
CA LEU A 305 17.22 -24.76 0.81
C LEU A 305 18.06 -25.55 -0.20
N SER A 306 18.45 -26.80 0.11
CA SER A 306 19.08 -27.69 -0.85
C SER A 306 18.10 -28.07 -1.99
N LYS A 307 18.67 -28.36 -3.16
CA LYS A 307 17.91 -28.76 -4.37
C LYS A 307 17.79 -30.29 -4.51
N GLU A 308 18.29 -31.05 -3.56
CA GLU A 308 18.53 -32.49 -3.68
C GLU A 308 17.30 -33.32 -3.30
N ASP A 309 16.57 -32.90 -2.26
CA ASP A 309 15.35 -33.59 -1.80
C ASP A 309 14.09 -33.13 -2.55
N ASN A 310 13.58 -34.01 -3.41
CA ASN A 310 12.31 -33.87 -4.13
C ASN A 310 11.07 -33.83 -3.21
N ASP A 311 11.20 -34.30 -1.97
CA ASP A 311 10.11 -34.42 -0.99
C ASP A 311 9.54 -33.07 -0.53
N TRP A 312 8.30 -33.13 -0.05
CA TRP A 312 7.59 -31.98 0.52
C TRP A 312 8.05 -31.69 1.95
N ILE A 313 9.27 -31.15 2.07
CA ILE A 313 9.79 -30.58 3.31
C ILE A 313 9.08 -29.23 3.55
N PRO A 314 8.32 -29.03 4.65
CA PRO A 314 7.78 -27.72 4.98
C PRO A 314 8.90 -26.77 5.42
N LEU A 315 8.79 -25.49 5.06
CA LEU A 315 9.73 -24.45 5.52
C LEU A 315 9.74 -24.39 7.07
N PRO A 316 10.91 -24.51 7.74
CA PRO A 316 11.01 -24.37 9.20
C PRO A 316 10.76 -22.93 9.68
N GLN A 317 9.48 -22.54 9.80
CA GLN A 317 9.06 -21.17 10.06
C GLN A 317 9.57 -20.62 11.40
N ASP A 318 9.57 -21.43 12.46
CA ASP A 318 10.01 -20.99 13.79
C ASP A 318 11.52 -20.70 13.86
N TYR A 319 12.33 -21.52 13.19
CA TYR A 319 13.77 -21.27 13.07
C TYR A 319 14.07 -20.04 12.22
N LEU A 320 13.37 -19.88 11.08
CA LEU A 320 13.47 -18.67 10.25
C LEU A 320 13.01 -17.41 11.02
N HIS A 321 11.99 -17.53 11.88
CA HIS A 321 11.53 -16.44 12.75
C HIS A 321 12.58 -16.07 13.81
N ALA A 322 13.20 -17.06 14.47
CA ALA A 322 14.30 -16.84 15.40
C ALA A 322 15.45 -16.06 14.73
N LEU A 323 15.84 -16.45 13.50
CA LEU A 323 16.87 -15.76 12.72
C LEU A 323 16.48 -14.30 12.36
N ASP A 324 15.22 -14.03 11.98
CA ASP A 324 14.74 -12.64 11.75
C ASP A 324 14.69 -11.82 13.06
N VAL A 325 14.57 -12.44 14.24
CA VAL A 325 14.72 -11.76 15.54
C VAL A 325 16.19 -11.48 15.87
N VAL A 326 17.09 -12.44 15.67
CA VAL A 326 18.54 -12.29 15.88
C VAL A 326 19.10 -11.12 15.05
N LEU A 327 18.79 -11.07 13.75
CA LEU A 327 19.22 -9.98 12.86
C LEU A 327 18.52 -8.64 13.14
N ARG A 328 17.46 -8.63 13.95
CA ARG A 328 16.76 -7.41 14.39
C ARG A 328 17.25 -6.82 15.68
N GLU A 329 17.94 -7.56 16.55
CA GLU A 329 18.23 -7.11 17.93
C GLU A 329 19.00 -5.78 17.93
N SER A 330 20.23 -5.74 17.42
CA SER A 330 21.08 -4.54 17.47
C SER A 330 20.48 -3.31 16.75
N PRO A 331 19.87 -3.45 15.56
CA PRO A 331 19.07 -2.37 14.98
C PRO A 331 17.93 -1.88 15.88
N SER A 332 17.25 -2.79 16.59
CA SER A 332 16.08 -2.45 17.43
C SER A 332 16.42 -1.87 18.81
N GLU A 333 17.70 -1.84 19.17
CA GLU A 333 18.26 -1.09 20.29
C GLU A 333 18.59 0.35 19.86
N LYS A 334 19.15 0.50 18.64
CA LYS A 334 19.68 1.78 18.11
C LYS A 334 18.69 2.61 17.30
N CYS A 335 17.55 2.05 16.91
CA CYS A 335 16.53 2.68 16.07
C CYS A 335 15.12 2.41 16.61
N ILE A 336 14.19 3.31 16.30
CA ILE A 336 12.77 3.21 16.64
C ILE A 336 12.12 2.10 15.77
N PRO A 337 11.63 0.99 16.35
CA PRO A 337 11.08 -0.12 15.59
C PRO A 337 9.58 0.07 15.30
N VAL A 338 9.20 0.02 14.03
CA VAL A 338 7.82 0.19 13.54
C VAL A 338 7.50 -0.94 12.57
N GLY A 339 6.89 -2.01 13.08
CA GLY A 339 6.66 -3.23 12.31
C GLY A 339 7.99 -3.88 11.90
N ARG A 340 8.17 -4.14 10.60
CA ARG A 340 9.44 -4.65 10.05
C ARG A 340 10.48 -3.56 9.73
N SER A 341 10.13 -2.28 9.89
CA SER A 341 11.01 -1.13 9.59
C SER A 341 11.56 -0.47 10.86
N LEU A 342 12.72 0.18 10.72
CA LEU A 342 13.51 0.79 11.79
C LEU A 342 13.90 2.21 11.39
N TYR A 343 13.73 3.19 12.27
CA TYR A 343 13.89 4.62 11.96
C TYR A 343 14.81 5.33 12.96
N SER A 344 15.60 6.30 12.49
CA SER A 344 16.46 7.11 13.36
C SER A 344 16.72 8.50 12.78
N SER A 345 16.91 9.48 13.67
CA SER A 345 17.37 10.83 13.35
C SER A 345 18.80 10.83 12.79
N SER A 346 19.65 9.86 13.14
CA SER A 346 21.01 9.74 12.59
C SER A 346 21.04 9.43 11.09
N MET A 347 19.95 8.93 10.51
CA MET A 347 19.86 8.57 9.09
C MET A 347 19.58 9.76 8.15
N GLY A 348 20.24 10.90 8.40
CA GLY A 348 20.11 12.12 7.59
C GLY A 348 19.11 13.16 8.12
N GLY A 349 18.89 13.16 9.44
CA GLY A 349 18.12 14.19 10.17
C GLY A 349 16.60 13.98 10.15
N ALA A 350 15.95 14.55 11.16
CA ALA A 350 14.51 14.81 11.10
C ALA A 350 14.26 16.03 10.18
N LYS A 351 13.19 16.01 9.39
CA LYS A 351 12.78 17.17 8.56
C LYS A 351 11.31 17.48 8.79
N GLU A 352 11.00 18.74 9.07
CA GLU A 352 9.62 19.17 9.30
C GLU A 352 8.75 18.97 8.05
N ILE A 353 7.59 18.33 8.24
CA ILE A 353 6.57 18.18 7.20
C ILE A 353 5.34 19.08 7.44
N GLY A 354 5.37 19.90 8.50
CA GLY A 354 4.28 20.76 8.95
C GLY A 354 3.25 20.01 9.80
N GLY A 355 2.34 20.74 10.44
CA GLY A 355 1.26 20.13 11.24
C GLY A 355 1.75 19.35 12.47
N GLY A 356 2.80 19.84 13.15
CA GLY A 356 3.41 19.19 14.32
C GLY A 356 4.07 17.84 14.01
N ALA A 357 4.41 17.58 12.76
CA ALA A 357 4.98 16.31 12.32
C ALA A 357 6.33 16.49 11.61
N VAL A 358 7.19 15.48 11.77
CA VAL A 358 8.51 15.36 11.13
C VAL A 358 8.59 14.06 10.33
N GLY A 359 9.27 14.10 9.19
CA GLY A 359 9.70 12.90 8.48
C GLY A 359 11.01 12.38 9.06
N LEU A 360 11.04 11.08 9.40
CA LEU A 360 12.28 10.36 9.71
C LEU A 360 12.61 9.38 8.59
N ARG A 361 13.91 9.24 8.32
CA ARG A 361 14.48 8.18 7.49
C ARG A 361 14.73 6.92 8.30
N GLY A 362 14.81 5.80 7.60
CA GLY A 362 14.92 4.47 8.17
C GLY A 362 15.21 3.42 7.12
N PHE A 363 15.16 2.16 7.53
CA PHE A 363 15.22 1.00 6.64
C PHE A 363 14.19 -0.05 7.01
N PHE A 364 13.72 -0.78 6.01
CA PHE A 364 13.06 -2.06 6.17
C PHE A 364 14.13 -3.16 6.18
N GLN A 365 13.92 -4.22 6.96
CA GLN A 365 14.61 -5.49 6.74
C GLN A 365 13.66 -6.69 6.85
N SER A 366 13.93 -7.78 6.12
CA SER A 366 13.35 -9.11 6.36
C SER A 366 14.24 -10.22 5.82
N LEU A 367 14.47 -11.27 6.61
CA LEU A 367 15.09 -12.51 6.14
C LEU A 367 14.12 -13.31 5.26
N ARG A 368 14.62 -13.93 4.18
CA ARG A 368 13.84 -14.70 3.19
C ARG A 368 14.60 -15.95 2.71
N PRO A 369 13.94 -17.11 2.54
CA PRO A 369 14.48 -18.22 1.75
C PRO A 369 14.41 -17.87 0.25
N THR A 370 15.49 -18.10 -0.49
CA THR A 370 15.61 -17.80 -1.92
C THR A 370 16.42 -18.88 -2.64
N GLN A 371 16.44 -18.90 -3.98
CA GLN A 371 17.23 -19.88 -4.75
C GLN A 371 18.74 -19.86 -4.46
N GLN A 372 19.29 -18.74 -3.98
CA GLN A 372 20.69 -18.62 -3.51
C GLN A 372 20.91 -19.04 -2.04
N GLY A 373 19.89 -19.57 -1.35
CA GLY A 373 19.91 -19.80 0.10
C GLY A 373 19.17 -18.70 0.87
N LEU A 374 19.61 -18.40 2.10
CA LEU A 374 19.04 -17.31 2.89
C LEU A 374 19.47 -15.94 2.37
N SER A 375 18.52 -15.01 2.30
CA SER A 375 18.72 -13.67 1.78
C SER A 375 18.03 -12.62 2.65
N LEU A 376 18.80 -11.67 3.16
CA LEU A 376 18.29 -10.51 3.90
C LEU A 376 17.92 -9.42 2.90
N ASN A 377 16.63 -9.14 2.74
CA ASN A 377 16.15 -8.01 1.94
C ASN A 377 16.20 -6.72 2.77
N VAL A 378 16.82 -5.65 2.25
CA VAL A 378 16.95 -4.35 2.95
C VAL A 378 16.59 -3.19 2.02
N ASP A 379 15.63 -2.34 2.41
CA ASP A 379 15.15 -1.22 1.56
C ASP A 379 15.06 0.11 2.35
N SER A 380 15.33 1.23 1.69
CA SER A 380 15.22 2.56 2.29
C SER A 380 13.77 2.93 2.61
N SER A 381 13.51 3.38 3.83
CA SER A 381 12.17 3.69 4.33
C SER A 381 12.05 5.12 4.87
N VAL A 382 10.84 5.67 4.79
CA VAL A 382 10.48 7.00 5.32
C VAL A 382 9.11 6.90 6.00
N SER A 383 8.94 7.53 7.15
CA SER A 383 7.65 7.64 7.85
C SER A 383 7.52 8.98 8.56
N ALA A 384 6.28 9.43 8.74
CA ALA A 384 5.97 10.56 9.61
C ALA A 384 5.97 10.15 11.09
N PHE A 385 6.44 11.05 11.93
CA PHE A 385 6.49 10.98 13.39
C PHE A 385 5.99 12.30 13.97
N HIS A 386 5.48 12.28 15.20
CA HIS A 386 5.16 13.50 15.94
C HIS A 386 6.45 14.24 16.31
N GLU A 387 6.42 15.57 16.21
CA GLU A 387 7.52 16.45 16.59
C GLU A 387 7.63 16.55 18.13
N SER A 388 8.84 16.45 18.68
CA SER A 388 9.10 16.41 20.13
C SER A 388 9.15 17.83 20.74
N ILE A 389 8.02 18.53 20.71
CA ILE A 389 7.86 19.93 21.15
C ILE A 389 6.80 20.06 22.26
N GLY A 390 6.70 21.24 22.88
CA GLY A 390 5.65 21.54 23.87
C GLY A 390 4.25 21.44 23.27
N VAL A 391 3.27 21.01 24.07
CA VAL A 391 1.88 20.81 23.61
C VAL A 391 1.25 22.11 23.10
N ILE A 392 1.59 23.27 23.68
CA ILE A 392 1.13 24.57 23.17
C ILE A 392 1.69 24.84 21.75
N PRO A 393 3.01 24.89 21.49
CA PRO A 393 3.57 24.95 20.14
C PRO A 393 3.05 23.88 19.17
N TYR A 394 2.85 22.65 19.65
CA TYR A 394 2.29 21.55 18.86
C TYR A 394 0.88 21.89 18.35
N LEU A 395 0.00 22.38 19.23
CA LEU A 395 -1.34 22.83 18.85
C LEU A 395 -1.31 24.03 17.89
N GLN A 396 -0.39 24.99 18.08
CA GLN A 396 -0.20 26.13 17.15
C GLN A 396 0.20 25.66 15.75
N LYS A 397 1.02 24.60 15.63
CA LYS A 397 1.36 23.98 14.33
C LYS A 397 0.23 23.13 13.74
N CYS A 398 -0.58 22.46 14.57
CA CYS A 398 -1.60 21.51 14.11
C CYS A 398 -2.94 22.14 13.75
N LEU A 399 -3.37 23.21 14.44
CA LEU A 399 -4.72 23.76 14.36
C LEU A 399 -4.66 25.26 14.03
N GLU A 400 -5.14 25.64 12.84
CA GLU A 400 -4.96 27.00 12.34
C GLU A 400 -5.62 28.08 13.20
N PHE A 401 -6.75 27.75 13.84
CA PHE A 401 -7.44 28.66 14.75
C PHE A 401 -6.71 28.89 16.07
N LEU A 402 -5.60 28.20 16.35
CA LEU A 402 -4.75 28.39 17.54
C LEU A 402 -3.38 29.01 17.23
N LYS A 403 -3.09 29.44 16.00
CA LYS A 403 -1.78 30.05 15.65
C LYS A 403 -1.42 31.22 16.57
N ASP A 404 -2.41 32.02 16.98
CA ASP A 404 -2.33 33.17 17.89
C ASP A 404 -2.23 32.82 19.39
N LEU A 405 -2.31 31.53 19.77
CA LEU A 405 -2.49 31.11 21.17
C LEU A 405 -1.38 31.62 22.11
N SER A 406 -0.12 31.65 21.67
CA SER A 406 1.00 32.21 22.47
C SER A 406 0.87 33.71 22.75
N GLN A 407 0.14 34.45 21.91
CA GLN A 407 -0.17 35.87 22.11
C GLN A 407 -1.45 36.05 22.94
N ARG A 408 -2.48 35.21 22.73
CA ARG A 408 -3.78 35.28 23.42
C ARG A 408 -3.92 34.22 24.52
N LYS A 409 -3.06 34.29 25.55
CA LYS A 409 -3.01 33.34 26.68
C LYS A 409 -4.33 33.17 27.45
N THR A 410 -5.19 34.20 27.46
CA THR A 410 -6.51 34.22 28.11
C THR A 410 -7.62 33.57 27.29
N ARG A 411 -7.32 33.04 26.10
CA ARG A 411 -8.32 32.47 25.19
C ARG A 411 -8.83 31.10 25.66
N GLY A 412 -10.16 30.97 25.74
CA GLY A 412 -10.84 29.68 25.93
C GLY A 412 -11.09 28.94 24.60
N LEU A 413 -11.52 27.68 24.70
CA LEU A 413 -11.93 26.85 23.56
C LEU A 413 -13.45 26.71 23.51
N SER A 414 -14.06 26.85 22.33
CA SER A 414 -15.47 26.46 22.14
C SER A 414 -15.65 24.94 22.21
N GLY A 415 -16.89 24.47 22.37
CA GLY A 415 -17.19 23.03 22.47
C GLY A 415 -16.66 22.19 21.30
N ASP A 416 -16.68 22.72 20.08
CA ASP A 416 -16.13 22.02 18.91
C ASP A 416 -14.62 22.18 18.76
N GLN A 417 -14.06 23.37 19.06
CA GLN A 417 -12.61 23.56 19.14
C GLN A 417 -11.97 22.62 20.17
N LYS A 418 -12.64 22.38 21.29
CA LYS A 418 -12.22 21.41 22.31
C LYS A 418 -12.19 19.98 21.78
N LYS A 419 -13.22 19.55 21.01
CA LYS A 419 -13.23 18.24 20.32
C LYS A 419 -12.07 18.13 19.31
N GLU A 420 -11.72 19.21 18.62
CA GLU A 420 -10.59 19.26 17.69
C GLU A 420 -9.24 19.09 18.41
N VAL A 421 -9.03 19.82 19.52
CA VAL A 421 -7.82 19.72 20.36
C VAL A 421 -7.72 18.33 20.99
N GLU A 422 -8.82 17.76 21.48
CA GLU A 422 -8.82 16.38 21.99
C GLU A 422 -8.43 15.39 20.89
N ARG A 423 -9.05 15.48 19.71
CA ARG A 423 -8.74 14.63 18.55
C ARG A 423 -7.26 14.71 18.12
N ALA A 424 -6.63 15.87 18.30
CA ALA A 424 -5.22 16.11 17.96
C ALA A 424 -4.23 15.56 19.01
N LEU A 425 -4.65 15.38 20.27
CA LEU A 425 -3.77 14.96 21.38
C LEU A 425 -4.05 13.56 21.94
N LYS A 426 -5.28 13.06 21.77
CA LYS A 426 -5.73 11.76 22.30
C LYS A 426 -4.81 10.63 21.82
N ASN A 427 -4.50 9.70 22.73
CA ASN A 427 -3.57 8.58 22.55
C ASN A 427 -2.08 8.94 22.37
N ILE A 428 -1.69 10.21 22.25
CA ILE A 428 -0.27 10.61 22.21
C ILE A 428 0.36 10.46 23.61
N ARG A 429 1.63 10.04 23.68
CA ARG A 429 2.44 10.08 24.91
C ARG A 429 3.05 11.47 25.10
N VAL A 430 2.96 12.00 26.31
CA VAL A 430 3.60 13.25 26.76
C VAL A 430 4.50 13.00 27.97
N PHE A 431 5.48 13.86 28.20
CA PHE A 431 6.21 13.97 29.46
C PHE A 431 6.05 15.40 30.01
N VAL A 432 6.42 15.61 31.27
CA VAL A 432 6.27 16.91 31.94
C VAL A 432 7.61 17.61 32.11
N CYS A 433 7.63 18.93 31.99
CA CYS A 433 8.86 19.74 32.11
C CYS A 433 9.04 20.42 33.48
N HIS A 434 8.00 20.47 34.33
CA HIS A 434 8.06 21.10 35.65
C HIS A 434 8.83 20.29 36.72
N ARG A 435 9.33 19.10 36.39
CA ARG A 435 10.11 18.23 37.29
C ARG A 435 10.96 17.23 36.52
N GLU A 436 12.12 16.86 37.08
CA GLU A 436 12.95 15.77 36.56
C GLU A 436 12.17 14.44 36.65
N THR A 437 11.75 13.87 35.51
CA THR A 437 11.12 12.54 35.47
C THR A 437 11.21 11.89 34.10
N VAL A 438 11.45 10.56 34.09
CA VAL A 438 11.35 9.74 32.86
C VAL A 438 9.93 9.24 32.60
N GLN A 439 8.96 9.60 33.45
CA GLN A 439 7.59 9.13 33.38
C GLN A 439 6.87 9.75 32.17
N ARG A 440 6.41 8.88 31.26
CA ARG A 440 5.66 9.22 30.05
C ARG A 440 4.19 8.84 30.26
N TYR A 441 3.28 9.79 30.04
CA TYR A 441 1.85 9.67 30.26
C TYR A 441 1.13 9.60 28.91
N ARG A 442 0.13 8.72 28.73
CA ARG A 442 -0.70 8.71 27.52
C ARG A 442 -1.93 9.59 27.75
N VAL A 443 -2.18 10.54 26.86
CA VAL A 443 -3.38 11.40 26.94
C VAL A 443 -4.63 10.56 26.65
N TYR A 444 -5.53 10.48 27.63
CA TYR A 444 -6.83 9.83 27.52
C TYR A 444 -7.87 10.79 26.91
N GLY A 445 -7.84 12.07 27.31
CA GLY A 445 -8.74 13.11 26.84
C GLY A 445 -8.38 14.48 27.43
N LEU A 446 -9.33 15.41 27.41
CA LEU A 446 -9.23 16.73 28.04
C LEU A 446 -10.19 16.83 29.23
N THR A 447 -9.87 17.66 30.24
CA THR A 447 -10.81 17.92 31.34
C THR A 447 -12.08 18.59 30.87
N GLU A 448 -13.20 18.38 31.57
CA GLU A 448 -14.47 19.04 31.26
C GLU A 448 -14.38 20.55 31.53
N GLU A 449 -13.83 20.94 32.68
CA GLU A 449 -13.55 22.32 33.07
C GLU A 449 -12.23 22.87 32.49
N VAL A 450 -12.11 24.20 32.52
CA VAL A 450 -10.86 24.94 32.26
C VAL A 450 -9.92 24.91 33.47
N THR A 451 -8.62 25.06 33.24
CA THR A 451 -7.58 24.95 34.28
C THR A 451 -7.79 25.92 35.44
N GLU A 452 -8.28 27.14 35.20
CA GLU A 452 -8.61 28.14 36.24
C GLU A 452 -9.58 27.58 37.30
N ASN A 453 -10.60 26.83 36.90
CA ASN A 453 -11.67 26.38 37.80
C ASN A 453 -11.45 24.96 38.34
N LEU A 454 -10.48 24.23 37.80
CA LEU A 454 -10.31 22.80 38.03
C LEU A 454 -9.84 22.46 39.46
N TRP A 455 -10.61 21.62 40.13
CA TRP A 455 -10.29 21.03 41.44
C TRP A 455 -9.88 19.56 41.32
N PHE A 456 -9.08 19.09 42.27
CA PHE A 456 -8.77 17.66 42.42
C PHE A 456 -8.50 17.31 43.88
N ALA A 457 -8.74 16.05 44.26
CA ALA A 457 -8.30 15.52 45.55
C ALA A 457 -6.81 15.16 45.47
N ASP A 458 -6.00 15.76 46.34
CA ASP A 458 -4.59 15.37 46.49
C ASP A 458 -4.45 14.06 47.29
N ARG A 459 -3.20 13.63 47.52
CA ARG A 459 -2.83 12.35 48.16
C ARG A 459 -3.55 12.06 49.48
N ASP A 460 -3.83 13.11 50.25
CA ASP A 460 -4.44 13.04 51.57
C ASP A 460 -5.97 13.22 51.52
N GLY A 461 -6.58 13.10 50.33
CA GLY A 461 -8.02 13.24 50.09
C GLY A 461 -8.54 14.68 50.08
N LYS A 462 -7.74 15.65 50.52
CA LYS A 462 -8.08 17.09 50.51
C LYS A 462 -8.28 17.60 49.08
N ASN A 463 -9.42 18.23 48.81
CA ASN A 463 -9.65 18.93 47.55
C ASN A 463 -8.84 20.23 47.49
N ILE A 464 -8.04 20.40 46.43
CA ILE A 464 -7.19 21.55 46.18
C ILE A 464 -7.42 22.05 44.74
N ARG A 465 -7.40 23.37 44.55
CA ARG A 465 -7.51 24.02 43.24
C ARG A 465 -6.19 23.89 42.50
N LEU A 466 -6.21 23.47 41.23
CA LEU A 466 -4.98 23.08 40.53
C LEU A 466 -3.95 24.22 40.38
N LEU A 467 -4.40 25.48 40.29
CA LEU A 467 -3.52 26.65 40.28
C LEU A 467 -2.73 26.80 41.59
N SER A 468 -3.38 26.64 42.74
CA SER A 468 -2.73 26.68 44.05
C SER A 468 -1.68 25.57 44.13
N TYR A 469 -2.05 24.34 43.78
CA TYR A 469 -1.10 23.21 43.80
C TYR A 469 0.19 23.46 42.99
N PHE A 470 0.09 23.98 41.77
CA PHE A 470 1.28 24.28 40.96
C PHE A 470 2.07 25.50 41.43
N LYS A 471 1.41 26.49 42.03
CA LYS A 471 2.10 27.63 42.66
C LYS A 471 2.82 27.20 43.94
N ASP A 472 2.15 26.45 44.81
CA ASP A 472 2.61 26.19 46.18
C ASP A 472 3.64 25.05 46.23
N HIS A 473 3.53 24.01 45.38
CA HIS A 473 4.48 22.90 45.33
C HIS A 473 5.62 23.04 44.29
N TYR A 474 5.44 23.86 43.26
CA TYR A 474 6.41 24.00 42.15
C TYR A 474 6.81 25.45 41.84
N ASN A 475 6.34 26.44 42.62
CA ASN A 475 6.54 27.88 42.37
C ASN A 475 6.14 28.33 40.95
N TYR A 476 5.16 27.65 40.34
CA TYR A 476 4.81 27.84 38.93
C TYR A 476 3.44 28.52 38.74
N ASN A 477 3.47 29.77 38.27
CA ASN A 477 2.26 30.54 37.96
C ASN A 477 1.71 30.20 36.56
N ILE A 478 0.74 29.28 36.51
CA ILE A 478 0.01 28.86 35.30
C ILE A 478 -0.49 30.07 34.49
N GLN A 479 -0.21 30.06 33.19
CA GLN A 479 -0.50 31.15 32.25
C GLN A 479 -1.74 30.85 31.41
N PHE A 480 -1.88 29.63 30.90
CA PHE A 480 -2.95 29.25 29.95
C PHE A 480 -4.22 28.78 30.67
N ARG A 481 -4.66 29.61 31.62
CA ARG A 481 -5.73 29.36 32.59
C ARG A 481 -7.07 28.92 31.98
N ASN A 482 -7.41 29.47 30.82
CA ASN A 482 -8.68 29.21 30.13
C ASN A 482 -8.64 28.01 29.16
N LEU A 483 -7.52 27.28 29.08
CA LEU A 483 -7.45 25.98 28.42
C LEU A 483 -7.80 24.86 29.41
N PRO A 484 -8.38 23.72 28.94
CA PRO A 484 -8.51 22.52 29.76
C PRO A 484 -7.14 21.87 30.02
N CYS A 485 -7.04 21.07 31.08
CA CYS A 485 -5.89 20.21 31.32
C CYS A 485 -5.95 18.92 30.48
N LEU A 486 -4.80 18.28 30.29
CA LEU A 486 -4.72 16.91 29.74
C LEU A 486 -5.12 15.92 30.83
N GLN A 487 -6.10 15.07 30.55
CA GLN A 487 -6.49 13.97 31.44
C GLN A 487 -5.76 12.69 31.00
N ILE A 488 -5.08 12.04 31.95
CA ILE A 488 -4.29 10.82 31.69
C ILE A 488 -5.09 9.53 31.95
N SER A 489 -6.05 9.54 32.88
CA SER A 489 -6.92 8.40 33.17
C SER A 489 -8.29 8.83 33.69
N ARG A 490 -9.30 8.00 33.42
CA ARG A 490 -10.66 8.11 33.96
C ARG A 490 -10.80 7.49 35.36
N SER A 491 -10.01 6.46 35.69
CA SER A 491 -10.15 5.70 36.95
C SER A 491 -9.27 6.22 38.09
N LYS A 492 -8.20 6.97 37.76
CA LYS A 492 -7.38 7.72 38.71
C LYS A 492 -7.08 9.07 38.06
N PRO A 493 -7.86 10.13 38.36
CA PRO A 493 -7.71 11.42 37.70
C PRO A 493 -6.29 11.95 37.93
N CYS A 494 -5.64 12.31 36.82
CA CYS A 494 -4.35 12.95 36.80
C CYS A 494 -4.43 14.00 35.71
N TYR A 495 -4.33 15.26 36.11
CA TYR A 495 -4.53 16.44 35.28
C TYR A 495 -3.20 17.16 35.10
N LEU A 496 -2.82 17.42 33.85
CA LEU A 496 -1.57 18.09 33.52
C LEU A 496 -1.86 19.35 32.69
N PRO A 497 -1.45 20.56 33.14
CA PRO A 497 -1.55 21.78 32.33
C PRO A 497 -0.82 21.62 30.99
N MET A 498 -1.46 22.05 29.89
CA MET A 498 -0.91 21.90 28.54
C MET A 498 0.46 22.59 28.37
N GLU A 499 0.69 23.72 29.04
CA GLU A 499 1.96 24.44 28.98
C GLU A 499 3.13 23.71 29.65
N LEU A 500 2.84 22.78 30.58
CA LEU A 500 3.83 21.99 31.31
C LEU A 500 4.09 20.61 30.68
N CYS A 501 3.56 20.38 29.47
CA CYS A 501 3.61 19.09 28.77
C CYS A 501 4.38 19.18 27.45
N MET A 502 5.22 18.18 27.21
CA MET A 502 6.03 17.99 26.00
C MET A 502 5.61 16.69 25.31
N ILE A 503 5.44 16.71 23.98
CA ILE A 503 5.19 15.51 23.17
C ILE A 503 6.43 14.60 23.24
N CYS A 504 6.25 13.31 23.54
CA CYS A 504 7.38 12.38 23.50
C CYS A 504 7.89 12.14 22.06
N GLU A 505 9.21 12.08 21.92
CA GLU A 505 9.90 11.64 20.70
C GLU A 505 9.54 10.21 20.25
N GLY A 506 9.94 9.87 19.02
CA GLY A 506 9.86 8.50 18.48
C GLY A 506 8.43 7.98 18.21
N GLN A 507 7.41 8.82 18.39
CA GLN A 507 6.02 8.43 18.18
C GLN A 507 5.62 8.55 16.71
N LYS A 508 5.26 7.43 16.07
CA LYS A 508 4.78 7.43 14.68
C LYS A 508 3.49 8.24 14.56
N PHE A 509 3.40 9.10 13.55
CA PHE A 509 2.16 9.80 13.23
C PHE A 509 1.16 8.82 12.62
N LEU A 510 0.03 8.58 13.30
CA LEU A 510 -1.02 7.64 12.87
C LEU A 510 -2.23 8.32 12.21
N GLY A 511 -2.34 9.64 12.30
CA GLY A 511 -3.40 10.41 11.65
C GLY A 511 -3.24 10.46 10.13
N LYS A 512 -4.33 10.75 9.42
CA LYS A 512 -4.30 11.01 7.97
C LYS A 512 -3.53 12.31 7.70
N LEU A 513 -2.38 12.19 7.02
CA LEU A 513 -1.59 13.35 6.59
C LEU A 513 -2.37 14.21 5.59
N SER A 514 -2.10 15.52 5.60
CA SER A 514 -2.57 16.46 4.57
C SER A 514 -1.92 16.16 3.21
N ASP A 515 -2.49 16.72 2.13
CA ASP A 515 -1.89 16.60 0.79
C ASP A 515 -0.44 17.14 0.74
N ASP A 516 -0.14 18.23 1.46
CA ASP A 516 1.20 18.82 1.53
C ASP A 516 2.17 18.00 2.40
N GLN A 517 1.75 17.57 3.59
CA GLN A 517 2.52 16.64 4.43
C GLN A 517 2.87 15.37 3.64
N THR A 518 1.90 14.84 2.89
CA THR A 518 2.08 13.68 2.01
C THR A 518 3.06 13.98 0.89
N ALA A 519 2.97 15.14 0.23
CA ALA A 519 3.92 15.56 -0.80
C ALA A 519 5.36 15.71 -0.27
N ARG A 520 5.55 16.24 0.95
CA ARG A 520 6.87 16.35 1.60
C ARG A 520 7.46 14.98 1.95
N ILE A 521 6.66 14.07 2.53
CA ILE A 521 7.08 12.68 2.79
C ILE A 521 7.43 11.95 1.49
N LEU A 522 6.60 12.09 0.45
CA LEU A 522 6.88 11.52 -0.86
C LEU A 522 8.17 12.10 -1.47
N LYS A 523 8.44 13.41 -1.34
CA LYS A 523 9.69 14.04 -1.79
C LYS A 523 10.92 13.48 -1.03
N MET A 524 10.80 13.19 0.26
CA MET A 524 11.90 12.60 1.04
C MET A 524 12.21 11.14 0.65
N GLY A 525 11.19 10.35 0.29
CA GLY A 525 11.33 8.94 -0.11
C GLY A 525 11.52 8.69 -1.62
N CYS A 526 11.22 9.69 -2.45
CA CYS A 526 11.44 9.69 -3.90
C CYS A 526 12.93 9.95 -4.20
N GLN A 527 13.69 8.87 -4.30
CA GLN A 527 15.15 8.91 -4.49
C GLN A 527 15.52 8.05 -5.70
N ARG A 528 16.44 8.54 -6.55
CA ARG A 528 16.87 7.87 -7.78
C ARG A 528 17.55 6.53 -7.47
N PRO A 529 17.60 5.58 -8.42
CA PRO A 529 18.32 4.31 -8.31
C PRO A 529 19.70 4.42 -7.63
N LYS A 530 20.59 5.29 -8.12
CA LYS A 530 21.93 5.53 -7.53
C LYS A 530 21.88 6.02 -6.09
N GLU A 531 21.05 7.02 -5.79
CA GLU A 531 20.83 7.55 -4.44
C GLU A 531 20.31 6.45 -3.48
N ARG A 532 19.30 5.69 -3.92
CA ARG A 532 18.65 4.64 -3.13
C ARG A 532 19.59 3.48 -2.87
N LYS A 533 20.38 3.06 -3.86
CA LYS A 533 21.47 2.10 -3.70
C LYS A 533 22.47 2.60 -2.65
N ALA A 534 22.99 3.81 -2.79
CA ALA A 534 23.95 4.39 -1.85
C ALA A 534 23.42 4.47 -0.41
N MET A 535 22.12 4.76 -0.22
CA MET A 535 21.50 4.71 1.12
C MET A 535 21.37 3.29 1.68
N ILE A 536 21.05 2.28 0.88
CA ILE A 536 20.96 0.88 1.34
C ILE A 536 22.36 0.33 1.64
N ASP A 537 23.33 0.59 0.77
CA ASP A 537 24.75 0.30 0.98
C ASP A 537 25.29 0.97 2.26
N GLY A 538 24.90 2.23 2.51
CA GLY A 538 25.23 2.99 3.71
C GLY A 538 24.56 2.47 4.99
N VAL A 539 23.37 1.87 4.89
CA VAL A 539 22.76 1.12 6.00
C VAL A 539 23.55 -0.15 6.27
N MET A 540 23.89 -0.94 5.25
CA MET A 540 24.60 -2.21 5.43
C MET A 540 26.03 -2.08 5.94
N ARG A 541 26.68 -0.92 5.70
CA ARG A 541 27.99 -0.57 6.28
C ARG A 541 27.90 0.34 7.52
N GLY A 542 26.71 0.79 7.92
CA GLY A 542 26.50 1.81 8.94
C GLY A 542 26.35 1.27 10.38
N PRO A 543 26.58 2.11 11.40
CA PRO A 543 26.59 1.71 12.82
C PRO A 543 25.22 1.30 13.39
N VAL A 544 24.14 1.47 12.62
CA VAL A 544 22.75 1.11 12.99
C VAL A 544 22.16 -0.02 12.13
N GLY A 545 22.90 -0.50 11.13
CA GLY A 545 22.41 -1.51 10.18
C GLY A 545 22.39 -2.93 10.73
N PRO A 546 21.91 -3.93 9.95
CA PRO A 546 21.87 -5.33 10.38
C PRO A 546 23.24 -5.89 10.77
N THR A 547 24.32 -5.48 10.07
CA THR A 547 25.70 -5.96 10.33
C THR A 547 26.45 -5.15 11.41
N SER A 548 25.73 -4.41 12.26
CA SER A 548 26.30 -3.45 13.23
C SER A 548 26.43 -3.95 14.68
N GLY A 549 26.15 -5.23 14.94
CA GLY A 549 26.22 -5.83 16.28
C GLY A 549 26.82 -7.23 16.27
N ASN A 550 27.15 -7.75 17.45
CA ASN A 550 27.84 -9.03 17.60
C ASN A 550 27.01 -10.27 17.24
N GLN A 551 25.69 -10.13 17.12
CA GLN A 551 24.72 -11.21 16.88
C GLN A 551 25.05 -12.10 15.66
N GLY A 552 25.70 -11.54 14.62
CA GLY A 552 26.19 -12.34 13.49
C GLY A 552 27.33 -13.31 13.85
N ARG A 553 28.23 -12.93 14.77
CA ARG A 553 29.28 -13.83 15.28
C ARG A 553 28.68 -14.84 16.26
N GLU A 554 27.85 -14.35 17.18
CA GLU A 554 27.18 -15.12 18.23
C GLU A 554 26.36 -16.30 17.70
N PHE A 555 25.59 -16.10 16.63
CA PHE A 555 24.76 -17.13 16.00
C PHE A 555 25.40 -17.74 14.73
N LYS A 556 26.70 -17.53 14.49
CA LYS A 556 27.43 -17.98 13.29
C LYS A 556 26.76 -17.61 11.95
N LEU A 557 26.19 -16.41 11.87
CA LEU A 557 25.53 -15.85 10.69
C LEU A 557 26.45 -14.84 9.98
N HIS A 558 27.02 -15.22 8.83
CA HIS A 558 27.76 -14.28 7.99
C HIS A 558 26.81 -13.60 6.99
N VAL A 559 26.59 -12.30 7.17
CA VAL A 559 25.72 -11.47 6.32
C VAL A 559 26.58 -10.64 5.37
N SER A 560 26.43 -10.87 4.06
CA SER A 560 27.11 -10.09 3.04
C SER A 560 26.78 -8.59 3.14
N ARG A 561 27.78 -7.75 2.86
CA ARG A 561 27.62 -6.28 2.72
C ARG A 561 27.47 -5.83 1.26
N GLU A 562 27.53 -6.77 0.31
CA GLU A 562 27.26 -6.52 -1.11
C GLU A 562 25.86 -6.98 -1.51
N MET A 563 25.23 -6.18 -2.39
CA MET A 563 23.99 -6.53 -3.06
C MET A 563 24.18 -7.78 -3.94
N THR A 564 23.21 -8.69 -3.92
CA THR A 564 23.15 -9.87 -4.77
C THR A 564 23.26 -9.44 -6.24
N ARG A 565 24.31 -9.91 -6.92
CA ARG A 565 24.47 -9.80 -8.37
C ARG A 565 23.65 -10.92 -9.02
N LEU A 566 22.88 -10.61 -10.05
CA LEU A 566 22.06 -11.59 -10.77
C LEU A 566 21.81 -11.15 -12.21
N ASN A 567 21.43 -12.08 -13.07
CA ASN A 567 21.02 -11.80 -14.44
C ASN A 567 19.49 -11.81 -14.52
N GLY A 568 18.91 -10.76 -15.08
CA GLY A 568 17.51 -10.71 -15.51
C GLY A 568 17.40 -10.83 -17.04
N ARG A 569 16.17 -10.80 -17.55
CA ARG A 569 15.87 -10.78 -18.99
C ARG A 569 14.95 -9.60 -19.32
N ILE A 570 15.11 -8.99 -20.48
CA ILE A 570 14.26 -7.90 -20.99
C ILE A 570 13.33 -8.48 -22.07
N LEU A 571 12.06 -8.70 -21.69
CA LEU A 571 11.03 -9.06 -22.64
C LEU A 571 10.78 -7.92 -23.65
N GLN A 572 10.52 -8.27 -24.90
CA GLN A 572 10.18 -7.28 -25.93
C GLN A 572 8.73 -6.81 -25.79
N PRO A 573 8.44 -5.52 -26.03
CA PRO A 573 7.09 -5.00 -25.90
C PRO A 573 6.18 -5.57 -27.01
N PRO A 574 4.89 -5.84 -26.72
CA PRO A 574 3.94 -6.27 -27.73
C PRO A 574 3.74 -5.22 -28.83
N LYS A 575 3.49 -5.71 -30.04
CA LYS A 575 2.89 -4.93 -31.12
C LYS A 575 1.42 -4.65 -30.77
N LEU A 576 0.98 -3.40 -30.90
CA LEU A 576 -0.34 -2.89 -30.50
C LEU A 576 -1.19 -2.55 -31.72
N LYS A 577 -2.52 -2.63 -31.58
CA LYS A 577 -3.53 -2.13 -32.53
C LYS A 577 -4.14 -0.84 -31.99
N LEU A 578 -4.07 0.20 -32.81
CA LEU A 578 -4.77 1.48 -32.67
C LEU A 578 -5.77 1.64 -33.83
N GLY A 579 -6.71 2.57 -33.71
CA GLY A 579 -7.59 2.94 -34.83
C GLY A 579 -6.95 4.00 -35.70
N ASP A 580 -7.38 4.14 -36.95
CA ASP A 580 -6.96 5.22 -37.84
C ASP A 580 -8.04 5.52 -38.90
N GLY A 581 -8.93 6.47 -38.61
CA GLY A 581 -10.03 6.86 -39.50
C GLY A 581 -11.06 5.77 -39.87
N GLY A 582 -11.00 4.59 -39.25
CA GLY A 582 -11.76 3.38 -39.62
C GLY A 582 -10.88 2.19 -40.01
N HIS A 583 -9.60 2.44 -40.31
CA HIS A 583 -8.57 1.43 -40.50
C HIS A 583 -7.91 1.04 -39.17
N ILE A 584 -7.05 0.02 -39.21
CA ILE A 584 -6.25 -0.44 -38.07
C ILE A 584 -4.79 -0.05 -38.32
N ARG A 585 -4.23 0.81 -37.45
CA ARG A 585 -2.80 1.15 -37.46
C ARG A 585 -2.07 0.36 -36.37
N ASP A 586 -0.89 -0.14 -36.69
CA ASP A 586 -0.04 -0.85 -35.76
C ASP A 586 1.10 0.01 -35.20
N ILE A 587 1.55 -0.31 -33.99
CA ILE A 587 2.73 0.30 -33.38
C ILE A 587 3.44 -0.68 -32.46
N VAL A 588 4.77 -0.68 -32.47
CA VAL A 588 5.60 -1.31 -31.42
C VAL A 588 6.13 -0.18 -30.51
N PRO A 589 5.94 -0.24 -29.18
CA PRO A 589 6.47 0.77 -28.24
C PRO A 589 8.01 0.76 -28.09
N CYS A 590 8.74 1.04 -29.17
CA CYS A 590 10.20 0.95 -29.24
C CYS A 590 10.95 1.98 -28.36
N ARG A 591 10.29 3.07 -27.94
CA ARG A 591 10.87 4.07 -27.02
C ARG A 591 11.39 3.43 -25.73
N ARG A 592 12.46 3.99 -25.15
CA ARG A 592 13.09 3.50 -23.89
C ARG A 592 12.11 3.40 -22.71
N ASP A 593 11.15 4.32 -22.63
CA ASP A 593 10.10 4.35 -21.62
C ASP A 593 8.87 3.46 -21.94
N ARG A 594 8.89 2.79 -23.09
CA ARG A 594 7.81 2.00 -23.71
C ARG A 594 6.46 2.73 -23.80
N GLN A 595 6.46 4.06 -23.79
CA GLN A 595 5.24 4.87 -23.96
C GLN A 595 4.91 5.03 -25.45
N TRP A 596 3.62 5.15 -25.77
CA TRP A 596 3.12 5.53 -27.10
C TRP A 596 2.25 6.79 -27.01
N ASN A 597 1.72 7.27 -28.13
CA ASN A 597 0.82 8.41 -28.17
C ASN A 597 -0.22 8.26 -29.30
N PHE A 598 -1.14 9.22 -29.34
CA PHE A 598 -2.17 9.39 -30.37
C PHE A 598 -1.99 10.77 -31.03
N LEU A 599 -0.87 10.97 -31.74
CA LEU A 599 -0.65 12.16 -32.57
C LEU A 599 -1.19 11.97 -33.99
N GLU A 600 -1.12 10.73 -34.51
CA GLU A 600 -1.49 10.33 -35.87
C GLU A 600 -2.34 9.04 -35.84
N SER A 601 -3.18 8.87 -34.81
CA SER A 601 -4.00 7.66 -34.64
C SER A 601 -5.13 7.91 -33.64
N HIS A 602 -6.17 7.09 -33.78
CA HIS A 602 -7.36 7.06 -32.93
C HIS A 602 -7.26 5.93 -31.89
N VAL A 603 -8.14 5.97 -30.90
CA VAL A 603 -8.38 4.81 -30.02
C VAL A 603 -8.84 3.60 -30.85
N PHE A 604 -8.53 2.38 -30.38
CA PHE A 604 -8.88 1.15 -31.10
C PHE A 604 -10.39 0.98 -31.34
N GLU A 605 -11.23 1.30 -30.36
CA GLU A 605 -12.69 1.38 -30.51
C GLU A 605 -13.18 2.71 -29.92
N GLY A 606 -13.57 3.64 -30.79
CA GLY A 606 -14.10 4.95 -30.44
C GLY A 606 -15.62 4.94 -30.25
N THR A 607 -16.10 5.50 -29.14
CA THR A 607 -17.53 5.54 -28.82
C THR A 607 -18.24 6.76 -29.38
N ARG A 608 -19.55 6.64 -29.62
CA ARG A 608 -20.43 7.72 -30.07
C ARG A 608 -21.31 8.25 -28.93
N ILE A 609 -21.02 9.46 -28.49
CA ILE A 609 -21.65 10.14 -27.36
C ILE A 609 -22.44 11.35 -27.89
N GLU A 610 -23.73 11.13 -28.14
CA GLU A 610 -24.67 12.14 -28.63
C GLU A 610 -25.34 12.89 -27.48
N ARG A 611 -25.79 12.14 -26.46
CA ARG A 611 -26.57 12.63 -25.33
C ARG A 611 -25.71 12.73 -24.08
N TRP A 612 -25.16 13.91 -23.84
CA TRP A 612 -24.37 14.22 -22.65
C TRP A 612 -24.72 15.60 -22.07
N ALA A 613 -24.47 15.76 -20.77
CA ALA A 613 -24.78 16.98 -20.02
C ALA A 613 -23.60 17.42 -19.15
N LEU A 614 -23.59 18.69 -18.74
CA LEU A 614 -22.58 19.26 -17.84
C LEU A 614 -23.23 19.89 -16.60
N LEU A 615 -22.69 19.54 -15.43
CA LEU A 615 -23.08 20.06 -14.13
C LEU A 615 -21.85 20.65 -13.42
N SER A 616 -21.89 21.92 -13.08
CA SER A 616 -20.82 22.62 -12.35
C SER A 616 -21.16 22.82 -10.88
N PHE A 617 -20.17 22.68 -10.01
CA PHE A 617 -20.27 22.93 -8.56
C PHE A 617 -19.25 23.99 -8.12
N GLY A 618 -19.76 25.15 -7.73
CA GLY A 618 -18.96 26.27 -7.23
C GLY A 618 -18.21 27.04 -8.33
N GLY A 619 -17.08 27.63 -7.95
CA GLY A 619 -16.18 28.38 -8.83
C GLY A 619 -16.57 29.84 -9.06
N SER A 620 -15.56 30.66 -9.36
CA SER A 620 -15.73 32.09 -9.68
C SER A 620 -16.43 32.32 -11.03
N HIS A 621 -16.83 33.55 -11.31
CA HIS A 621 -17.37 33.94 -12.61
C HIS A 621 -16.40 33.60 -13.76
N ASP A 622 -15.12 33.95 -13.60
CA ASP A 622 -14.08 33.73 -14.62
C ASP A 622 -13.71 32.25 -14.78
N GLN A 623 -13.89 31.45 -13.73
CA GLN A 623 -13.78 30.00 -13.84
C GLN A 623 -14.96 29.43 -14.64
N LYS A 624 -16.19 29.88 -14.36
CA LYS A 624 -17.41 29.47 -15.07
C LYS A 624 -17.36 29.81 -16.56
N SER A 625 -16.85 30.98 -16.93
CA SER A 625 -16.71 31.40 -18.34
C SER A 625 -15.71 30.55 -19.15
N THR A 626 -14.84 29.75 -18.51
CA THR A 626 -13.99 28.78 -19.23
C THR A 626 -14.73 27.56 -19.78
N ILE A 627 -15.97 27.27 -19.32
CA ILE A 627 -16.67 26.02 -19.68
C ILE A 627 -16.98 25.89 -21.18
N PRO A 628 -17.48 26.91 -21.91
CA PRO A 628 -17.65 26.82 -23.36
C PRO A 628 -16.34 26.50 -24.10
N LYS A 629 -15.23 27.12 -23.70
CA LYS A 629 -13.90 26.83 -24.26
C LYS A 629 -13.44 25.41 -23.96
N PHE A 630 -13.62 24.94 -22.72
CA PHE A 630 -13.31 23.58 -22.31
C PHE A 630 -14.11 22.53 -23.07
N THR A 631 -15.42 22.72 -23.22
CA THR A 631 -16.31 21.76 -23.90
C THR A 631 -16.03 21.68 -25.39
N CYS A 632 -15.80 22.82 -26.06
CA CYS A 632 -15.34 22.86 -27.44
C CYS A 632 -14.00 22.15 -27.64
N GLN A 633 -12.97 22.47 -26.83
CA GLN A 633 -11.66 21.83 -26.92
C GLN A 633 -11.68 20.33 -26.53
N LEU A 634 -12.59 19.91 -25.65
CA LEU A 634 -12.78 18.50 -25.33
C LEU A 634 -13.45 17.75 -26.49
N SER A 635 -14.50 18.29 -27.11
CA SER A 635 -15.13 17.70 -28.30
C SER A 635 -14.11 17.57 -29.44
N GLN A 636 -13.37 18.64 -29.75
CA GLN A 636 -12.30 18.62 -30.75
C GLN A 636 -11.21 17.58 -30.42
N ARG A 637 -10.81 17.43 -29.15
CA ARG A 637 -9.79 16.42 -28.79
C ARG A 637 -10.35 15.00 -28.73
N CYS A 638 -11.65 14.81 -28.55
CA CYS A 638 -12.31 13.51 -28.75
C CYS A 638 -12.34 13.16 -30.25
N GLU A 639 -12.71 14.11 -31.12
CA GLU A 639 -12.74 13.97 -32.58
C GLU A 639 -11.36 13.55 -33.13
N GLN A 640 -10.29 14.22 -32.71
CA GLN A 640 -8.88 13.87 -33.00
C GLN A 640 -8.39 12.52 -32.42
N LEU A 641 -9.22 11.84 -31.62
CA LEU A 641 -8.94 10.51 -31.06
C LEU A 641 -9.90 9.45 -31.60
N GLY A 642 -10.76 9.78 -32.59
CA GLY A 642 -11.79 8.90 -33.13
C GLY A 642 -13.00 8.70 -32.21
N ILE A 643 -13.16 9.53 -31.18
CA ILE A 643 -14.26 9.48 -30.22
C ILE A 643 -15.27 10.56 -30.61
N PHE A 644 -16.49 10.20 -31.01
CA PHE A 644 -17.51 11.21 -31.27
C PHE A 644 -18.11 11.70 -29.95
N LEU A 645 -17.92 12.98 -29.65
CA LEU A 645 -18.59 13.69 -28.54
C LEU A 645 -19.29 14.91 -29.12
N ASN A 646 -20.63 14.95 -29.04
CA ASN A 646 -21.43 16.03 -29.58
C ASN A 646 -20.95 17.42 -29.10
N LYS A 647 -20.88 18.39 -30.03
CA LYS A 647 -20.34 19.74 -29.80
C LYS A 647 -21.20 20.56 -28.84
N SER A 648 -22.50 20.28 -28.77
CA SER A 648 -23.43 20.79 -27.76
C SER A 648 -23.77 19.74 -26.69
N THR A 649 -24.15 20.20 -25.49
CA THR A 649 -24.82 19.37 -24.48
C THR A 649 -26.31 19.25 -24.79
N ILE A 650 -26.94 18.15 -24.38
CA ILE A 650 -28.39 17.91 -24.59
C ILE A 650 -29.29 18.88 -23.79
N ILE A 651 -28.74 19.46 -22.70
CA ILE A 651 -29.34 20.49 -21.85
C ILE A 651 -28.27 21.55 -21.60
N SER A 652 -28.64 22.83 -21.52
CA SER A 652 -27.72 23.93 -21.18
C SER A 652 -26.95 23.65 -19.87
N PRO A 653 -25.62 23.91 -19.81
CA PRO A 653 -24.81 23.62 -18.62
C PRO A 653 -25.39 24.18 -17.33
N GLN A 654 -25.54 23.33 -16.32
CA GLN A 654 -26.14 23.69 -15.03
C GLN A 654 -25.07 24.15 -14.04
N PHE A 655 -25.37 25.18 -13.25
CA PHE A 655 -24.42 25.79 -12.31
C PHE A 655 -24.98 25.79 -10.89
N GLU A 656 -24.48 24.88 -10.05
CA GLU A 656 -24.88 24.71 -8.66
C GLU A 656 -23.84 25.27 -7.69
N GLN A 657 -24.28 25.60 -6.48
CA GLN A 657 -23.40 25.97 -5.39
C GLN A 657 -22.74 24.72 -4.77
N THR A 658 -21.50 24.86 -4.29
CA THR A 658 -20.73 23.75 -3.68
C THR A 658 -21.46 23.08 -2.51
N HIS A 659 -22.36 23.79 -1.81
CA HIS A 659 -23.16 23.23 -0.72
C HIS A 659 -24.14 22.12 -1.17
N VAL A 660 -24.52 22.05 -2.45
CA VAL A 660 -25.39 20.98 -2.97
C VAL A 660 -24.74 19.61 -2.78
N LEU A 661 -23.40 19.54 -2.84
CA LEU A 661 -22.62 18.33 -2.57
C LEU A 661 -22.63 17.92 -1.08
N ASN A 662 -23.19 18.71 -0.16
CA ASN A 662 -23.42 18.31 1.23
C ASN A 662 -24.83 17.74 1.46
N ASN A 663 -25.78 17.93 0.53
CA ASN A 663 -27.16 17.50 0.66
C ASN A 663 -27.48 16.40 -0.35
N VAL A 664 -27.47 15.15 0.13
CA VAL A 664 -27.69 13.93 -0.67
C VAL A 664 -29.03 13.98 -1.44
N SER A 665 -30.11 14.42 -0.81
CA SER A 665 -31.44 14.45 -1.42
C SER A 665 -31.60 15.53 -2.50
N LEU A 666 -31.01 16.71 -2.27
CA LEU A 666 -30.97 17.79 -3.25
C LEU A 666 -30.10 17.41 -4.46
N LEU A 667 -28.93 16.81 -4.21
CA LEU A 667 -28.05 16.29 -5.24
C LEU A 667 -28.73 15.21 -6.08
N GLU A 668 -29.45 14.27 -5.45
CA GLU A 668 -30.22 13.24 -6.16
C GLU A 668 -31.36 13.83 -7.00
N SER A 669 -32.12 14.80 -6.47
CA SER A 669 -33.17 15.49 -7.24
C SER A 669 -32.60 16.23 -8.45
N LYS A 670 -31.45 16.91 -8.31
CA LYS A 670 -30.77 17.60 -9.41
C LYS A 670 -30.27 16.62 -10.48
N LEU A 671 -29.69 15.49 -10.08
CA LEU A 671 -29.19 14.47 -11.01
C LEU A 671 -30.33 13.76 -11.76
N LYS A 672 -31.45 13.46 -11.09
CA LYS A 672 -32.65 12.88 -11.74
C LYS A 672 -33.26 13.84 -12.75
N LYS A 673 -33.47 15.12 -12.40
CA LYS A 673 -33.99 16.14 -13.33
C LYS A 673 -33.15 16.30 -14.60
N ILE A 674 -31.82 16.17 -14.51
CA ILE A 674 -30.91 16.22 -15.68
C ILE A 674 -31.04 14.95 -16.55
N HIS A 675 -31.32 13.78 -15.96
CA HIS A 675 -31.57 12.54 -16.68
C HIS A 675 -32.96 12.53 -17.35
N GLU A 676 -33.99 12.97 -16.62
CA GLU A 676 -35.37 13.14 -17.10
C GLU A 676 -35.43 14.10 -18.29
N ALA A 677 -34.83 15.29 -18.18
CA ALA A 677 -34.75 16.27 -19.26
C ALA A 677 -33.89 15.80 -20.47
N ALA A 678 -33.06 14.76 -20.31
CA ALA A 678 -32.34 14.08 -21.40
C ALA A 678 -33.13 12.89 -21.99
N SER A 679 -34.44 12.82 -21.72
CA SER A 679 -35.35 11.73 -22.13
C SER A 679 -35.00 10.36 -21.50
N ASN A 680 -34.43 10.37 -20.28
CA ASN A 680 -33.89 9.18 -19.60
C ASN A 680 -32.82 8.40 -20.40
N ASN A 681 -32.22 9.03 -21.41
CA ASN A 681 -31.22 8.43 -22.30
C ASN A 681 -29.90 9.24 -22.28
N LEU A 682 -29.41 9.53 -21.07
CA LEU A 682 -28.19 10.30 -20.86
C LEU A 682 -26.97 9.35 -20.79
N GLN A 683 -26.10 9.39 -21.81
CA GLN A 683 -24.94 8.50 -21.91
C GLN A 683 -23.78 8.92 -20.98
N LEU A 684 -23.62 10.23 -20.75
CA LEU A 684 -22.50 10.79 -19.98
C LEU A 684 -22.91 12.05 -19.22
N LEU A 685 -22.51 12.12 -17.94
CA LEU A 685 -22.53 13.36 -17.15
C LEU A 685 -21.11 13.86 -16.86
N ILE A 686 -20.77 15.07 -17.31
CA ILE A 686 -19.51 15.74 -16.96
C ILE A 686 -19.74 16.66 -15.76
N CYS A 687 -18.92 16.50 -14.71
CA CYS A 687 -19.01 17.29 -13.47
C CYS A 687 -17.76 18.16 -13.28
N VAL A 688 -17.92 19.48 -13.30
CA VAL A 688 -16.82 20.43 -12.99
C VAL A 688 -16.93 20.85 -11.52
N MET A 689 -15.83 20.86 -10.78
CA MET A 689 -15.82 21.18 -9.35
C MET A 689 -14.74 22.22 -9.02
N GLU A 690 -15.04 23.14 -8.11
CA GLU A 690 -14.08 24.13 -7.60
C GLU A 690 -12.86 23.49 -6.93
N ARG A 691 -13.08 22.50 -6.07
CA ARG A 691 -12.05 21.84 -5.25
C ARG A 691 -12.45 20.39 -4.93
N LYS A 692 -11.49 19.61 -4.40
CA LYS A 692 -11.78 18.29 -3.80
C LYS A 692 -12.84 18.46 -2.70
N HIS A 693 -13.86 17.59 -2.68
CA HIS A 693 -15.00 17.72 -1.77
C HIS A 693 -15.49 16.33 -1.31
N LYS A 694 -15.94 16.18 -0.05
CA LYS A 694 -16.42 14.88 0.50
C LYS A 694 -17.55 14.29 -0.36
N GLY A 695 -18.55 15.11 -0.69
CA GLY A 695 -19.69 14.74 -1.55
C GLY A 695 -19.38 14.29 -2.98
N TYR A 696 -18.11 14.22 -3.40
CA TYR A 696 -17.72 13.43 -4.58
C TYR A 696 -18.13 11.95 -4.42
N ALA A 697 -18.03 11.41 -3.20
CA ALA A 697 -18.48 10.07 -2.85
C ALA A 697 -19.99 9.89 -3.08
N ASP A 698 -20.79 10.79 -2.50
CA ASP A 698 -22.25 10.82 -2.65
C ASP A 698 -22.65 11.00 -4.13
N LEU A 699 -22.01 11.92 -4.87
CA LEU A 699 -22.24 12.13 -6.31
C LEU A 699 -22.00 10.86 -7.13
N LYS A 700 -20.90 10.14 -6.88
CA LYS A 700 -20.60 8.89 -7.60
C LYS A 700 -21.60 7.81 -7.29
N ARG A 701 -21.94 7.61 -6.02
CA ARG A 701 -22.95 6.63 -5.60
C ARG A 701 -24.28 6.90 -6.29
N ILE A 702 -24.83 8.12 -6.17
CA ILE A 702 -26.16 8.46 -6.71
C ILE A 702 -26.20 8.31 -8.23
N ALA A 703 -25.19 8.81 -8.95
CA ALA A 703 -25.14 8.72 -10.41
C ALA A 703 -25.10 7.26 -10.89
N GLU A 704 -24.31 6.40 -10.24
CA GLU A 704 -24.01 5.04 -10.70
C GLU A 704 -25.00 3.97 -10.16
N THR A 705 -25.82 4.33 -9.16
CA THR A 705 -26.85 3.45 -8.55
C THR A 705 -28.27 3.96 -8.81
N SER A 706 -28.67 5.10 -8.22
CA SER A 706 -30.04 5.64 -8.28
C SER A 706 -30.46 6.26 -9.62
N VAL A 707 -29.49 6.74 -10.43
CA VAL A 707 -29.76 7.43 -11.70
C VAL A 707 -29.28 6.62 -12.92
N GLY A 708 -28.31 5.73 -12.74
CA GLY A 708 -27.83 4.84 -13.80
C GLY A 708 -27.06 5.50 -14.94
N VAL A 709 -26.35 6.61 -14.66
CA VAL A 709 -25.56 7.37 -15.64
C VAL A 709 -24.09 7.37 -15.25
N VAL A 710 -23.21 7.05 -16.20
CA VAL A 710 -21.76 7.10 -15.97
C VAL A 710 -21.28 8.55 -15.96
N SER A 711 -20.45 8.90 -14.96
CA SER A 711 -20.02 10.29 -14.76
C SER A 711 -18.50 10.48 -14.75
N GLN A 712 -18.05 11.61 -15.30
CA GLN A 712 -16.65 12.01 -15.36
C GLN A 712 -16.46 13.39 -14.71
N CYS A 713 -15.56 13.48 -13.72
CA CYS A 713 -15.34 14.72 -12.97
C CYS A 713 -13.97 15.35 -13.28
N CYS A 714 -13.87 16.67 -13.16
CA CYS A 714 -12.61 17.43 -13.23
C CYS A 714 -12.67 18.66 -12.30
N LEU A 715 -11.50 19.24 -11.98
CA LEU A 715 -11.43 20.47 -11.18
C LEU A 715 -11.26 21.70 -12.08
N TYR A 716 -11.76 22.87 -11.67
CA TYR A 716 -11.52 24.12 -12.38
C TYR A 716 -10.02 24.47 -12.52
N SER A 717 -9.17 24.00 -11.60
CA SER A 717 -7.71 24.10 -11.72
C SER A 717 -7.12 23.33 -12.91
N ASN A 718 -7.83 22.34 -13.47
CA ASN A 718 -7.48 21.71 -14.75
C ASN A 718 -7.91 22.55 -15.97
N LEU A 719 -8.96 23.36 -15.83
CA LEU A 719 -9.50 24.22 -16.90
C LEU A 719 -8.71 25.52 -17.07
N GLY A 720 -8.06 26.02 -16.01
CA GLY A 720 -7.20 27.20 -16.10
C GLY A 720 -5.97 27.06 -17.02
N LYS A 721 -5.51 25.83 -17.29
CA LYS A 721 -4.47 25.50 -18.27
C LYS A 721 -4.82 24.21 -19.02
N LEU A 722 -5.71 24.30 -20.01
CA LEU A 722 -6.15 23.20 -20.87
C LEU A 722 -5.03 22.66 -21.76
N SER A 723 -4.17 21.81 -21.18
CA SER A 723 -3.16 21.07 -21.94
C SER A 723 -3.79 19.94 -22.77
N SER A 724 -3.33 19.75 -24.01
CA SER A 724 -3.76 18.65 -24.88
C SER A 724 -3.61 17.27 -24.19
N GLN A 725 -2.54 17.09 -23.40
CA GLN A 725 -2.33 15.86 -22.63
C GLN A 725 -3.38 15.64 -21.52
N PHE A 726 -3.92 16.70 -20.89
CA PHE A 726 -5.03 16.58 -19.96
C PHE A 726 -6.32 16.19 -20.68
N LEU A 727 -6.65 16.87 -21.79
CA LEU A 727 -7.84 16.59 -22.59
C LEU A 727 -7.81 15.15 -23.15
N ALA A 728 -6.68 14.70 -23.68
CA ALA A 728 -6.51 13.31 -24.13
C ALA A 728 -6.72 12.31 -22.97
N ASN A 729 -6.08 12.51 -21.81
CA ASN A 729 -6.25 11.64 -20.63
C ASN A 729 -7.66 11.71 -20.02
N LEU A 730 -8.47 12.69 -20.39
CA LEU A 730 -9.89 12.80 -20.02
C LEU A 730 -10.76 12.04 -21.04
N ALA A 731 -10.53 12.24 -22.34
CA ALA A 731 -11.21 11.56 -23.43
C ALA A 731 -11.02 10.03 -23.36
N LEU A 732 -9.81 9.52 -23.08
CA LEU A 732 -9.57 8.08 -22.90
C LEU A 732 -10.40 7.47 -21.76
N LYS A 733 -10.61 8.20 -20.66
CA LYS A 733 -11.47 7.76 -19.56
C LYS A 733 -12.95 7.78 -19.93
N ILE A 734 -13.37 8.79 -20.70
CA ILE A 734 -14.74 8.91 -21.19
C ILE A 734 -15.06 7.73 -22.12
N ASN A 735 -14.19 7.45 -23.10
CA ASN A 735 -14.34 6.33 -24.04
C ASN A 735 -14.48 4.97 -23.31
N ALA A 736 -13.55 4.66 -22.40
CA ALA A 736 -13.62 3.44 -21.59
C ALA A 736 -14.88 3.34 -20.73
N LYS A 737 -15.37 4.48 -20.22
CA LYS A 737 -16.57 4.56 -19.37
C LYS A 737 -17.87 4.25 -20.08
N VAL A 738 -17.95 4.49 -21.39
CA VAL A 738 -19.14 4.23 -22.20
C VAL A 738 -18.96 3.03 -23.15
N GLY A 739 -17.98 2.15 -22.87
CA GLY A 739 -17.83 0.83 -23.50
C GLY A 739 -16.78 0.71 -24.62
N GLY A 740 -16.05 1.79 -24.93
CA GLY A 740 -14.98 1.82 -25.93
C GLY A 740 -13.64 1.32 -25.42
N CYS A 741 -12.68 1.10 -26.32
CA CYS A 741 -11.35 0.58 -26.01
C CYS A 741 -10.24 1.47 -26.55
N THR A 742 -9.29 1.82 -25.68
CA THR A 742 -8.13 2.65 -26.04
C THR A 742 -7.17 1.94 -26.99
N VAL A 743 -6.94 0.64 -26.80
CA VAL A 743 -5.91 -0.15 -27.47
C VAL A 743 -6.25 -1.64 -27.43
N ALA A 744 -5.75 -2.41 -28.39
CA ALA A 744 -5.73 -3.88 -28.36
C ALA A 744 -4.32 -4.42 -28.67
N LEU A 745 -4.08 -5.71 -28.42
CA LEU A 745 -2.85 -6.38 -28.86
C LEU A 745 -2.95 -6.71 -30.36
N TYR A 746 -1.87 -6.51 -31.13
CA TYR A 746 -1.87 -6.79 -32.56
C TYR A 746 -1.87 -8.29 -32.83
N ASN A 747 -0.89 -9.01 -32.28
CA ASN A 747 -0.91 -10.46 -32.21
C ASN A 747 -1.93 -10.86 -31.14
N SER A 748 -2.91 -11.69 -31.51
CA SER A 748 -3.92 -12.17 -30.55
C SER A 748 -3.27 -12.99 -29.43
N LEU A 749 -3.95 -13.15 -28.28
CA LEU A 749 -3.43 -14.02 -27.21
C LEU A 749 -3.23 -15.48 -27.69
N PRO A 750 -4.16 -16.10 -28.47
CA PRO A 750 -3.91 -17.33 -29.20
C PRO A 750 -2.63 -17.35 -30.04
N SER A 751 -2.39 -16.30 -30.83
CA SER A 751 -1.19 -16.19 -31.68
C SER A 751 0.12 -16.08 -30.91
N GLN A 752 0.09 -15.83 -29.60
CA GLN A 752 1.27 -15.66 -28.75
C GLN A 752 1.51 -16.81 -27.77
N ILE A 753 0.46 -17.58 -27.42
CA ILE A 753 0.53 -18.77 -26.56
C ILE A 753 -0.35 -19.89 -27.18
N PRO A 754 -0.01 -20.38 -28.39
CA PRO A 754 -0.86 -21.30 -29.16
C PRO A 754 -1.02 -22.69 -28.53
N ARG A 755 -0.19 -23.03 -27.53
CA ARG A 755 -0.30 -24.27 -26.73
C ARG A 755 -1.51 -24.25 -25.78
N LEU A 756 -1.92 -23.06 -25.32
CA LEU A 756 -2.97 -22.90 -24.31
C LEU A 756 -4.18 -22.10 -24.79
N PHE A 757 -4.03 -21.24 -25.79
CA PHE A 757 -5.07 -20.31 -26.23
C PHE A 757 -5.41 -20.55 -27.70
N PHE A 758 -6.70 -20.72 -27.98
CA PHE A 758 -7.24 -20.91 -29.33
C PHE A 758 -8.35 -19.87 -29.57
N PRO A 759 -8.58 -19.39 -30.81
CA PRO A 759 -9.61 -18.39 -31.09
C PRO A 759 -11.01 -18.83 -30.60
N ASP A 760 -11.35 -20.10 -30.81
CA ASP A 760 -12.67 -20.67 -30.48
C ASP A 760 -12.84 -21.16 -29.05
N GLU A 761 -11.76 -21.27 -28.27
CA GLU A 761 -11.76 -21.60 -26.84
C GLU A 761 -11.60 -20.31 -26.01
N PRO A 762 -12.68 -19.60 -25.64
CA PRO A 762 -12.60 -18.32 -24.94
C PRO A 762 -11.98 -18.46 -23.55
N VAL A 763 -11.22 -17.46 -23.12
CA VAL A 763 -10.56 -17.42 -21.80
C VAL A 763 -10.96 -16.15 -21.06
N ILE A 764 -11.23 -16.29 -19.75
CA ILE A 764 -11.54 -15.15 -18.89
C ILE A 764 -10.37 -14.80 -17.98
N PHE A 765 -9.94 -13.54 -18.04
CA PHE A 765 -8.97 -12.95 -17.14
C PHE A 765 -9.73 -12.26 -16.01
N MET A 766 -9.58 -12.78 -14.80
CA MET A 766 -10.18 -12.23 -13.60
C MET A 766 -9.15 -11.49 -12.76
N GLY A 767 -9.59 -10.47 -12.05
CA GLY A 767 -8.78 -9.72 -11.10
C GLY A 767 -9.53 -9.48 -9.80
N ALA A 768 -8.85 -9.51 -8.66
CA ALA A 768 -9.45 -9.33 -7.35
C ALA A 768 -8.56 -8.51 -6.39
N ASP A 769 -9.18 -7.62 -5.62
CA ASP A 769 -8.55 -6.75 -4.60
C ASP A 769 -9.48 -6.54 -3.40
N VAL A 770 -8.91 -6.25 -2.23
CA VAL A 770 -9.64 -5.87 -1.01
C VAL A 770 -9.11 -4.56 -0.43
N THR A 771 -9.96 -3.54 -0.46
CA THR A 771 -9.69 -2.23 0.12
C THR A 771 -10.21 -2.15 1.56
N HIS A 772 -9.31 -2.03 2.55
CA HIS A 772 -9.62 -1.84 3.98
C HIS A 772 -9.82 -0.36 4.37
N PRO A 773 -10.44 -0.08 5.54
CA PRO A 773 -10.49 1.26 6.11
C PRO A 773 -9.15 1.72 6.73
N HIS A 774 -9.09 3.01 7.07
CA HIS A 774 -7.95 3.65 7.73
C HIS A 774 -7.50 2.92 9.02
N PRO A 775 -6.21 2.88 9.40
CA PRO A 775 -5.77 2.12 10.60
C PRO A 775 -6.27 2.60 11.97
N LEU A 776 -6.95 3.75 12.04
CA LEU A 776 -7.60 4.29 13.26
C LEU A 776 -9.14 4.19 13.20
N ASP A 777 -9.67 3.50 12.20
CA ASP A 777 -11.07 3.13 12.10
C ASP A 777 -11.18 1.64 12.43
N ASP A 778 -11.90 1.29 13.48
CA ASP A 778 -12.04 -0.08 13.97
C ASP A 778 -13.40 -0.72 13.60
N PHE A 779 -14.23 -0.02 12.82
CA PHE A 779 -15.65 -0.38 12.63
C PHE A 779 -16.06 -0.52 11.16
N SER A 780 -15.55 0.32 10.26
CA SER A 780 -15.97 0.29 8.85
C SER A 780 -15.68 -1.08 8.21
N PRO A 781 -16.57 -1.62 7.37
CA PRO A 781 -16.34 -2.90 6.70
C PRO A 781 -15.17 -2.80 5.70
N SER A 782 -14.63 -3.95 5.28
CA SER A 782 -13.74 -4.03 4.11
C SER A 782 -14.59 -4.02 2.82
N VAL A 783 -13.99 -3.67 1.68
CA VAL A 783 -14.64 -3.79 0.37
C VAL A 783 -13.80 -4.68 -0.51
N ALA A 784 -14.36 -5.81 -0.93
CA ALA A 784 -13.80 -6.65 -1.96
C ALA A 784 -14.38 -6.25 -3.33
N ALA A 785 -13.57 -6.38 -4.38
CA ALA A 785 -14.05 -6.31 -5.75
C ALA A 785 -13.39 -7.35 -6.63
N VAL A 786 -14.16 -7.86 -7.58
CA VAL A 786 -13.72 -8.81 -8.61
C VAL A 786 -14.08 -8.23 -9.98
N VAL A 787 -13.19 -8.36 -10.95
CA VAL A 787 -13.44 -8.03 -12.35
C VAL A 787 -13.24 -9.25 -13.23
N GLY A 788 -13.90 -9.28 -14.39
CA GLY A 788 -13.69 -10.30 -15.42
C GLY A 788 -13.61 -9.64 -16.80
N SER A 789 -12.73 -10.12 -17.67
CA SER A 789 -12.67 -9.71 -19.07
C SER A 789 -13.91 -10.18 -19.84
N MET A 790 -14.58 -9.30 -20.58
CA MET A 790 -15.87 -9.56 -21.23
C MET A 790 -15.78 -9.78 -22.75
N ASN A 791 -14.57 -9.75 -23.34
CA ASN A 791 -14.37 -10.00 -24.77
C ASN A 791 -13.13 -10.86 -25.07
N TRP A 792 -13.24 -11.74 -26.05
CA TRP A 792 -12.18 -12.65 -26.51
C TRP A 792 -12.06 -12.56 -28.05
N PRO A 793 -10.85 -12.63 -28.65
CA PRO A 793 -9.53 -12.80 -28.04
C PRO A 793 -8.83 -11.49 -27.60
N ALA A 794 -9.55 -10.36 -27.56
CA ALA A 794 -8.98 -9.05 -27.25
C ALA A 794 -8.71 -8.77 -25.75
N ALA A 795 -9.53 -9.33 -24.85
CA ALA A 795 -9.36 -9.28 -23.38
C ALA A 795 -9.14 -7.87 -22.78
N ASN A 796 -9.72 -6.83 -23.39
CA ASN A 796 -9.51 -5.42 -23.04
C ASN A 796 -10.75 -4.72 -22.46
N LYS A 797 -11.96 -5.29 -22.57
CA LYS A 797 -13.18 -4.84 -21.87
C LYS A 797 -13.38 -5.63 -20.59
N TYR A 798 -13.78 -4.96 -19.50
CA TYR A 798 -13.99 -5.60 -18.19
C TYR A 798 -15.29 -5.14 -17.53
N ALA A 799 -16.03 -6.08 -16.94
CA ALA A 799 -17.11 -5.79 -15.99
C ALA A 799 -16.60 -6.00 -14.56
N SER A 800 -17.29 -5.43 -13.57
CA SER A 800 -16.93 -5.55 -12.15
C SER A 800 -18.10 -5.98 -11.28
N ARG A 801 -17.77 -6.63 -10.16
CA ARG A 801 -18.64 -6.89 -9.02
C ARG A 801 -17.93 -6.43 -7.75
N MET A 802 -18.69 -5.93 -6.78
CA MET A 802 -18.19 -5.41 -5.51
C MET A 802 -19.05 -5.94 -4.37
N ARG A 803 -18.44 -6.20 -3.22
CA ARG A 803 -19.12 -6.62 -1.97
C ARG A 803 -18.46 -5.99 -0.75
N SER A 804 -19.29 -5.63 0.23
CA SER A 804 -18.83 -5.22 1.56
C SER A 804 -18.69 -6.45 2.45
N GLN A 805 -17.58 -6.57 3.16
CA GLN A 805 -17.25 -7.72 4.00
C GLN A 805 -16.69 -7.28 5.36
N THR A 806 -16.47 -8.23 6.28
CA THR A 806 -16.11 -7.92 7.68
C THR A 806 -14.85 -7.04 7.82
N HIS A 807 -14.77 -6.33 8.95
CA HIS A 807 -13.69 -5.39 9.23
C HIS A 807 -12.31 -6.06 9.16
N ARG A 808 -11.42 -5.54 8.31
CA ARG A 808 -10.06 -6.07 8.01
C ARG A 808 -9.98 -7.55 7.57
N GLN A 809 -11.10 -8.12 7.14
CA GLN A 809 -11.13 -9.41 6.45
C GLN A 809 -10.45 -9.29 5.08
N GLU A 810 -9.32 -9.97 4.89
CA GLU A 810 -8.60 -10.04 3.60
C GLU A 810 -9.25 -11.05 2.64
N ILE A 811 -9.67 -12.22 3.12
CA ILE A 811 -10.24 -13.28 2.27
C ILE A 811 -11.61 -12.84 1.75
N ILE A 812 -11.86 -13.00 0.45
CA ILE A 812 -13.10 -12.53 -0.21
C ILE A 812 -14.27 -13.47 0.12
N GLN A 813 -15.21 -13.01 0.95
CA GLN A 813 -16.29 -13.84 1.49
C GLN A 813 -17.31 -14.28 0.41
N ASP A 814 -17.74 -13.33 -0.43
CA ASP A 814 -18.75 -13.55 -1.48
C ASP A 814 -18.12 -13.93 -2.84
N LEU A 815 -16.91 -14.51 -2.86
CA LEU A 815 -16.15 -14.70 -4.10
C LEU A 815 -16.92 -15.55 -5.12
N GLY A 816 -17.48 -16.68 -4.69
CA GLY A 816 -18.21 -17.58 -5.59
C GLY A 816 -19.45 -16.94 -6.22
N VAL A 817 -20.11 -16.03 -5.50
CA VAL A 817 -21.24 -15.25 -6.03
C VAL A 817 -20.75 -14.27 -7.10
N MET A 818 -19.71 -13.49 -6.81
CA MET A 818 -19.16 -12.52 -7.76
C MET A 818 -18.57 -13.18 -9.02
N VAL A 819 -17.89 -14.32 -8.87
CA VAL A 819 -17.35 -15.11 -9.98
C VAL A 819 -18.48 -15.69 -10.84
N GLY A 820 -19.51 -16.27 -10.21
CA GLY A 820 -20.67 -16.77 -10.92
C GLY A 820 -21.39 -15.67 -11.71
N GLU A 821 -21.65 -14.51 -11.08
CA GLU A 821 -22.25 -13.35 -11.76
C GLU A 821 -21.42 -12.81 -12.95
N LEU A 822 -20.10 -13.03 -12.96
CA LEU A 822 -19.21 -12.66 -14.08
C LEU A 822 -19.17 -13.74 -15.17
N LEU A 823 -19.36 -15.02 -14.81
CA LEU A 823 -19.56 -16.12 -15.77
C LEU A 823 -20.92 -16.01 -16.47
N ASP A 824 -21.96 -15.59 -15.73
CA ASP A 824 -23.29 -15.27 -16.25
C ASP A 824 -23.21 -14.14 -17.31
N ASP A 825 -22.58 -13.00 -16.98
CA ASP A 825 -22.33 -11.91 -17.94
C ASP A 825 -21.52 -12.40 -19.16
N PHE A 826 -20.42 -13.15 -18.94
CA PHE A 826 -19.55 -13.64 -20.03
C PHE A 826 -20.28 -14.58 -20.99
N TYR A 827 -21.13 -15.47 -20.47
CA TYR A 827 -21.96 -16.34 -21.29
C TYR A 827 -22.96 -15.54 -22.14
N HIS A 828 -23.55 -14.48 -21.58
CA HIS A 828 -24.44 -13.60 -22.34
C HIS A 828 -23.74 -12.77 -23.43
N GLU A 829 -22.49 -12.36 -23.24
CA GLU A 829 -21.74 -11.58 -24.24
C GLU A 829 -21.13 -12.45 -25.36
N LEU A 830 -20.78 -13.72 -25.08
CA LEU A 830 -20.02 -14.58 -26.01
C LEU A 830 -20.71 -15.89 -26.39
N ASN A 831 -21.89 -16.20 -25.84
CA ASN A 831 -22.65 -17.46 -26.01
C ASN A 831 -21.84 -18.75 -25.73
N LYS A 832 -20.71 -18.64 -25.02
CA LYS A 832 -19.79 -19.71 -24.64
C LYS A 832 -19.27 -19.45 -23.23
N LEU A 833 -19.18 -20.48 -22.39
CA LEU A 833 -18.45 -20.40 -21.12
C LEU A 833 -16.93 -20.41 -21.37
N PRO A 834 -16.12 -19.74 -20.52
CA PRO A 834 -14.68 -19.67 -20.73
C PRO A 834 -14.03 -21.03 -20.47
N ARG A 835 -13.24 -21.51 -21.43
CA ARG A 835 -12.52 -22.78 -21.38
C ARG A 835 -11.49 -22.83 -20.25
N ARG A 836 -10.92 -21.68 -19.87
CA ARG A 836 -9.86 -21.52 -18.86
C ARG A 836 -10.12 -20.26 -18.04
N ILE A 837 -9.78 -20.27 -16.75
CA ILE A 837 -9.88 -19.11 -15.85
C ILE A 837 -8.49 -18.73 -15.35
N ILE A 838 -8.10 -17.47 -15.50
CA ILE A 838 -6.81 -16.95 -15.03
C ILE A 838 -7.09 -15.81 -14.05
N PHE A 839 -6.78 -16.02 -12.77
CA PHE A 839 -7.23 -15.20 -11.65
C PHE A 839 -6.05 -14.48 -10.98
N PHE A 840 -6.06 -13.14 -11.04
CA PHE A 840 -5.01 -12.28 -10.47
C PHE A 840 -5.45 -11.61 -9.17
N ARG A 841 -4.81 -11.94 -8.05
CA ARG A 841 -5.19 -11.48 -6.70
C ARG A 841 -4.17 -10.49 -6.13
N ASP A 842 -4.50 -9.20 -6.03
CA ASP A 842 -3.65 -8.18 -5.36
C ASP A 842 -3.80 -8.26 -3.83
N GLY A 843 -2.92 -7.56 -3.10
CA GLY A 843 -3.04 -7.27 -1.67
C GLY A 843 -2.50 -8.35 -0.70
N VAL A 844 -2.63 -9.63 -1.06
CA VAL A 844 -2.41 -10.76 -0.14
C VAL A 844 -0.94 -10.90 0.32
N SER A 845 -0.73 -11.14 1.62
CA SER A 845 0.60 -11.41 2.18
C SER A 845 1.00 -12.89 2.08
N GLU A 846 2.32 -13.15 2.03
CA GLU A 846 2.91 -14.52 2.01
C GLU A 846 2.35 -15.41 3.12
N THR A 847 2.21 -14.86 4.33
CA THR A 847 1.62 -15.52 5.51
C THR A 847 0.14 -15.88 5.39
N GLN A 848 -0.55 -15.45 4.32
CA GLN A 848 -1.95 -15.75 4.05
C GLN A 848 -2.16 -16.62 2.80
N PHE A 849 -1.11 -16.87 1.99
CA PHE A 849 -1.19 -17.56 0.69
C PHE A 849 -2.01 -18.85 0.73
N TYR A 850 -1.62 -19.80 1.59
CA TYR A 850 -2.27 -21.10 1.71
C TYR A 850 -3.74 -21.02 2.13
N LYS A 851 -4.08 -20.10 3.04
CA LYS A 851 -5.46 -19.92 3.51
C LYS A 851 -6.34 -19.22 2.47
N VAL A 852 -5.82 -18.18 1.81
CA VAL A 852 -6.47 -17.51 0.69
C VAL A 852 -6.71 -18.50 -0.44
N LEU A 853 -5.70 -19.29 -0.82
CA LEU A 853 -5.85 -20.29 -1.87
C LEU A 853 -6.96 -21.30 -1.52
N GLN A 854 -6.95 -21.83 -0.30
CA GLN A 854 -7.94 -22.84 0.12
C GLN A 854 -9.38 -22.32 0.08
N GLU A 855 -9.64 -21.10 0.57
CA GLU A 855 -10.99 -20.54 0.62
C GLU A 855 -11.41 -19.93 -0.74
N GLU A 856 -10.52 -19.23 -1.45
CA GLU A 856 -10.84 -18.54 -2.70
C GLU A 856 -10.85 -19.48 -3.93
N LEU A 857 -9.94 -20.46 -4.05
CA LEU A 857 -9.98 -21.44 -5.16
C LEU A 857 -11.21 -22.35 -5.07
N GLN A 858 -11.59 -22.78 -3.87
CA GLN A 858 -12.80 -23.56 -3.65
C GLN A 858 -14.05 -22.76 -4.04
N SER A 859 -14.12 -21.47 -3.65
CA SER A 859 -15.20 -20.56 -4.05
C SER A 859 -15.32 -20.40 -5.57
N ILE A 860 -14.21 -20.36 -6.31
CA ILE A 860 -14.20 -20.30 -7.78
C ILE A 860 -14.72 -21.62 -8.38
N ARG A 861 -14.33 -22.78 -7.83
CA ARG A 861 -14.79 -24.10 -8.28
C ARG A 861 -16.28 -24.31 -8.01
N GLU A 862 -16.79 -23.85 -6.88
CA GLU A 862 -18.23 -23.86 -6.56
C GLU A 862 -19.03 -22.94 -7.49
N ALA A 863 -18.49 -21.78 -7.86
CA ALA A 863 -19.10 -20.90 -8.86
C ALA A 863 -19.19 -21.55 -10.26
N CYS A 864 -18.15 -22.29 -10.67
CA CYS A 864 -18.17 -23.07 -11.91
C CYS A 864 -19.19 -24.21 -11.86
N SER A 865 -19.29 -24.89 -10.71
CA SER A 865 -20.20 -26.02 -10.48
C SER A 865 -21.69 -25.66 -10.59
N ARG A 866 -22.04 -24.37 -10.65
CA ARG A 866 -23.39 -23.88 -11.01
C ARG A 866 -23.81 -24.28 -12.44
N PHE A 867 -22.84 -24.46 -13.34
CA PHE A 867 -23.08 -24.79 -14.74
C PHE A 867 -22.86 -26.30 -14.95
N PRO A 868 -23.85 -27.07 -15.44
CA PRO A 868 -23.74 -28.53 -15.56
C PRO A 868 -22.52 -28.98 -16.38
N GLY A 869 -21.70 -29.86 -15.80
CA GLY A 869 -20.49 -30.41 -16.44
C GLY A 869 -19.31 -29.44 -16.57
N TYR A 870 -19.41 -28.20 -16.10
CA TYR A 870 -18.39 -27.16 -16.30
C TYR A 870 -17.31 -27.18 -15.20
N SER A 871 -16.12 -27.69 -15.55
CA SER A 871 -14.94 -27.70 -14.69
C SER A 871 -13.70 -27.18 -15.46
N PRO A 872 -13.53 -25.85 -15.60
CA PRO A 872 -12.39 -25.27 -16.29
C PRO A 872 -11.10 -25.41 -15.47
N PRO A 873 -9.92 -25.61 -16.10
CA PRO A 873 -8.63 -25.45 -15.42
C PRO A 873 -8.41 -23.99 -14.99
N ILE A 874 -7.97 -23.81 -13.74
CA ILE A 874 -7.76 -22.51 -13.10
C ILE A 874 -6.25 -22.27 -12.91
N THR A 875 -5.80 -21.04 -13.19
CA THR A 875 -4.49 -20.53 -12.76
C THR A 875 -4.70 -19.39 -11.76
N PHE A 876 -4.20 -19.55 -10.53
CA PHE A 876 -4.35 -18.59 -9.44
C PHE A 876 -3.00 -17.89 -9.16
N VAL A 877 -2.92 -16.60 -9.46
CA VAL A 877 -1.69 -15.80 -9.36
C VAL A 877 -1.89 -14.69 -8.34
N VAL A 878 -1.16 -14.75 -7.23
CA VAL A 878 -1.06 -13.61 -6.31
C VAL A 878 -0.11 -12.58 -6.88
N VAL A 879 -0.50 -11.32 -6.80
CA VAL A 879 0.21 -10.17 -7.34
C VAL A 879 0.57 -9.23 -6.19
N GLN A 880 1.84 -8.87 -6.08
CA GLN A 880 2.37 -8.08 -4.97
C GLN A 880 3.19 -6.91 -5.48
N LYS A 881 2.53 -5.75 -5.62
CA LYS A 881 3.16 -4.47 -5.98
C LYS A 881 3.79 -3.74 -4.77
N ARG A 882 3.53 -4.22 -3.55
CA ARG A 882 3.89 -3.55 -2.28
C ARG A 882 4.88 -4.36 -1.44
N HIS A 883 6.05 -4.60 -2.02
CA HIS A 883 7.17 -5.37 -1.46
C HIS A 883 8.44 -4.51 -1.41
N HIS A 884 9.52 -5.04 -0.83
CA HIS A 884 10.76 -4.30 -0.58
C HIS A 884 11.90 -4.58 -1.56
N THR A 885 11.78 -5.58 -2.43
CA THR A 885 12.69 -5.86 -3.56
C THR A 885 12.84 -4.65 -4.50
N ARG A 886 14.08 -4.26 -4.77
CA ARG A 886 14.49 -3.26 -5.76
C ARG A 886 15.59 -3.87 -6.62
N LEU A 887 15.58 -3.51 -7.90
CA LEU A 887 16.57 -3.91 -8.89
C LEU A 887 17.25 -2.65 -9.43
N PHE A 888 18.55 -2.73 -9.66
CA PHE A 888 19.39 -1.65 -10.19
C PHE A 888 20.25 -2.20 -11.35
N PRO A 889 20.60 -1.40 -12.36
CA PRO A 889 21.60 -1.78 -13.36
C PRO A 889 22.97 -2.12 -12.73
N TYR A 890 23.78 -2.89 -13.45
CA TYR A 890 25.17 -3.17 -13.12
C TYR A 890 26.12 -2.72 -14.24
N ASP A 891 26.62 -1.49 -14.13
CA ASP A 891 27.37 -0.76 -15.18
C ASP A 891 28.72 -1.39 -15.62
N ASN A 892 29.19 -2.47 -14.98
CA ASN A 892 30.53 -3.05 -15.18
C ASN A 892 30.61 -4.07 -16.33
N ASP A 893 29.58 -4.22 -17.15
CA ASP A 893 29.48 -5.26 -18.18
C ASP A 893 29.66 -4.69 -19.60
N PRO A 894 30.85 -4.83 -20.24
CA PRO A 894 31.13 -4.25 -21.54
C PRO A 894 30.37 -4.95 -22.69
N SER A 895 29.70 -6.08 -22.44
CA SER A 895 28.82 -6.72 -23.43
C SER A 895 27.45 -6.04 -23.55
N SER A 896 27.10 -5.18 -22.60
CA SER A 896 25.78 -4.53 -22.56
C SER A 896 25.67 -3.39 -23.58
N ALA A 897 25.12 -3.72 -24.76
CA ALA A 897 24.88 -2.79 -25.88
C ALA A 897 23.84 -1.67 -25.60
N HIS A 898 23.60 -1.33 -24.33
CA HIS A 898 22.68 -0.32 -23.85
C HIS A 898 23.38 0.51 -22.77
N ASN A 899 23.89 1.69 -23.14
CA ASN A 899 24.52 2.68 -22.26
C ASN A 899 23.51 3.25 -21.22
N GLN A 900 23.09 2.43 -20.26
CA GLN A 900 22.23 2.83 -19.15
C GLN A 900 23.10 3.27 -17.99
N SER A 901 23.08 4.56 -17.65
CA SER A 901 23.81 5.03 -16.47
C SER A 901 23.17 4.49 -15.17
N SER A 902 23.98 4.15 -14.17
CA SER A 902 23.54 3.71 -12.82
C SER A 902 22.57 4.64 -12.08
N ASP A 903 22.34 5.87 -12.56
CA ASP A 903 21.32 6.78 -12.01
C ASP A 903 19.91 6.55 -12.59
N GLU A 904 19.78 5.71 -13.61
CA GLU A 904 18.52 5.39 -14.26
C GLU A 904 17.89 4.07 -13.78
N ASN A 905 16.61 3.92 -14.10
CA ASN A 905 15.83 2.75 -13.73
C ASN A 905 16.04 1.60 -14.72
N ILE A 906 15.93 0.37 -14.20
CA ILE A 906 15.84 -0.83 -15.03
C ILE A 906 14.71 -0.70 -16.09
N PRO A 907 14.91 -1.18 -17.31
CA PRO A 907 14.00 -0.92 -18.43
C PRO A 907 12.67 -1.68 -18.29
N PRO A 908 11.58 -1.21 -18.93
CA PRO A 908 10.30 -1.88 -18.88
C PRO A 908 10.37 -3.17 -19.73
N GLY A 909 9.95 -4.29 -19.13
CA GLY A 909 10.16 -5.64 -19.65
C GLY A 909 11.19 -6.45 -18.87
N THR A 910 11.91 -5.85 -17.91
CA THR A 910 12.87 -6.57 -17.06
C THR A 910 12.16 -7.59 -16.16
N VAL A 911 12.47 -8.87 -16.32
CA VAL A 911 12.06 -10.02 -15.51
C VAL A 911 13.24 -10.53 -14.68
N VAL A 912 12.96 -10.97 -13.45
CA VAL A 912 13.87 -11.78 -12.62
C VAL A 912 13.06 -12.91 -11.99
N ASP A 913 13.30 -14.13 -12.46
CA ASP A 913 12.70 -15.38 -11.99
C ASP A 913 13.70 -16.33 -11.29
N THR A 914 14.97 -15.93 -11.21
CA THR A 914 16.07 -16.70 -10.60
C THR A 914 16.73 -15.97 -9.42
N VAL A 915 17.56 -16.70 -8.66
CA VAL A 915 18.45 -16.24 -7.56
C VAL A 915 17.72 -15.70 -6.32
N ILE A 916 16.94 -14.62 -6.45
CA ILE A 916 16.23 -13.93 -5.35
C ILE A 916 14.77 -14.36 -5.17
N THR A 917 14.27 -15.19 -6.08
CA THR A 917 12.96 -15.85 -6.07
C THR A 917 12.92 -17.06 -5.14
N HIS A 918 11.74 -17.59 -4.88
CA HIS A 918 11.53 -18.72 -3.98
C HIS A 918 12.21 -20.01 -4.51
N PRO A 919 12.87 -20.83 -3.65
CA PRO A 919 13.65 -22.00 -4.10
C PRO A 919 12.83 -23.12 -4.76
N ARG A 920 11.53 -23.26 -4.44
CA ARG A 920 10.70 -24.42 -4.85
C ARG A 920 9.37 -24.07 -5.54
N GLU A 921 8.77 -22.92 -5.22
CA GLU A 921 7.48 -22.48 -5.78
C GLU A 921 7.67 -21.64 -7.06
N PHE A 922 6.60 -21.44 -7.83
CA PHE A 922 6.61 -20.68 -9.08
C PHE A 922 6.36 -19.19 -8.82
N ASP A 923 7.42 -18.39 -8.79
CA ASP A 923 7.38 -16.93 -8.63
C ASP A 923 8.35 -16.19 -9.55
N PHE A 924 8.02 -14.94 -9.88
CA PHE A 924 8.89 -14.02 -10.62
C PHE A 924 8.62 -12.54 -10.31
N TYR A 925 9.62 -11.69 -10.52
CA TYR A 925 9.50 -10.24 -10.50
C TYR A 925 9.45 -9.71 -11.94
N LEU A 926 8.53 -8.78 -12.24
CA LEU A 926 8.43 -8.10 -13.54
C LEU A 926 8.34 -6.58 -13.37
N CYS A 927 9.32 -5.86 -13.92
CA CYS A 927 9.26 -4.41 -14.10
C CYS A 927 8.58 -4.08 -15.42
N SER A 928 7.25 -4.08 -15.46
CA SER A 928 6.47 -3.80 -16.68
C SER A 928 6.45 -2.32 -17.12
N HIS A 929 7.05 -1.39 -16.37
CA HIS A 929 6.81 0.06 -16.53
C HIS A 929 8.06 0.91 -16.28
N TRP A 930 8.10 2.12 -16.85
CA TRP A 930 9.19 3.08 -16.61
C TRP A 930 9.00 3.89 -15.32
N GLY A 931 10.01 3.85 -14.44
CA GLY A 931 10.07 4.66 -13.23
C GLY A 931 10.41 6.13 -13.51
N VAL A 932 9.40 6.95 -13.85
CA VAL A 932 9.57 8.39 -14.14
C VAL A 932 10.13 9.18 -12.94
N LYS A 933 9.87 8.73 -11.70
CA LYS A 933 10.35 9.36 -10.47
C LYS A 933 10.69 8.30 -9.41
N GLY A 934 11.86 8.45 -8.79
CA GLY A 934 12.39 7.50 -7.81
C GLY A 934 12.81 6.16 -8.43
N THR A 935 13.15 5.17 -7.59
CA THR A 935 13.42 3.79 -8.04
C THR A 935 12.13 3.03 -8.36
N SER A 936 12.13 2.30 -9.48
CA SER A 936 11.06 1.41 -9.92
C SER A 936 10.78 0.30 -8.90
N ARG A 937 9.57 -0.24 -8.93
CA ARG A 937 9.17 -1.42 -8.16
C ARG A 937 8.76 -2.52 -9.13
N PRO A 938 9.58 -3.57 -9.32
CA PRO A 938 9.23 -4.69 -10.18
C PRO A 938 8.18 -5.54 -9.46
N THR A 939 6.96 -5.58 -9.97
CA THR A 939 5.84 -6.26 -9.29
C THR A 939 6.13 -7.76 -9.21
N HIS A 940 5.93 -8.32 -8.01
CA HIS A 940 6.11 -9.74 -7.74
C HIS A 940 4.83 -10.49 -8.13
N TYR A 941 4.97 -11.59 -8.85
CA TYR A 941 3.91 -12.51 -9.24
C TYR A 941 4.25 -13.88 -8.68
N HIS A 942 3.34 -14.49 -7.93
CA HIS A 942 3.54 -15.78 -7.28
C HIS A 942 2.33 -16.68 -7.59
N ILE A 943 2.58 -17.81 -8.24
CA ILE A 943 1.55 -18.71 -8.75
C ILE A 943 1.26 -19.72 -7.66
N LEU A 944 0.08 -19.64 -7.05
CA LEU A 944 -0.32 -20.54 -5.98
C LEU A 944 -0.99 -21.82 -6.50
N TRP A 945 -1.57 -21.78 -7.69
CA TRP A 945 -2.19 -22.95 -8.31
C TRP A 945 -2.20 -22.80 -9.83
N ASP A 946 -2.00 -23.90 -10.56
CA ASP A 946 -2.04 -23.88 -12.02
C ASP A 946 -2.44 -25.23 -12.64
N ASP A 947 -3.73 -25.38 -12.95
CA ASP A 947 -4.24 -26.51 -13.73
C ASP A 947 -3.86 -26.42 -15.21
N ASN A 948 -3.49 -25.22 -15.72
CA ASN A 948 -3.16 -24.99 -17.13
C ASN A 948 -1.71 -25.34 -17.47
N LYS A 949 -0.83 -25.47 -16.47
CA LYS A 949 0.59 -25.83 -16.60
C LYS A 949 1.33 -24.88 -17.55
N PHE A 950 1.31 -23.59 -17.27
CA PHE A 950 2.11 -22.56 -17.96
C PHE A 950 3.61 -22.85 -17.81
N THR A 951 4.41 -22.47 -18.81
CA THR A 951 5.85 -22.27 -18.62
C THR A 951 6.12 -20.87 -18.03
N SER A 952 7.34 -20.65 -17.54
CA SER A 952 7.77 -19.34 -17.06
C SER A 952 7.60 -18.26 -18.14
N ASP A 953 8.11 -18.47 -19.36
CA ASP A 953 8.02 -17.48 -20.43
C ASP A 953 6.58 -17.20 -20.86
N GLU A 954 5.73 -18.22 -21.03
CA GLU A 954 4.34 -18.03 -21.44
C GLU A 954 3.59 -17.10 -20.47
N LEU A 955 3.72 -17.34 -19.16
CA LEU A 955 3.01 -16.54 -18.15
C LEU A 955 3.65 -15.15 -17.97
N GLN A 956 4.97 -15.04 -18.02
CA GLN A 956 5.67 -13.74 -17.95
C GLN A 956 5.31 -12.86 -19.15
N LYS A 957 5.28 -13.43 -20.35
CA LYS A 957 4.87 -12.80 -21.61
C LYS A 957 3.40 -12.40 -21.59
N LEU A 958 2.50 -13.27 -21.13
CA LEU A 958 1.09 -12.96 -20.92
C LEU A 958 0.89 -11.74 -20.01
N VAL A 959 1.51 -11.76 -18.82
CA VAL A 959 1.38 -10.69 -17.84
C VAL A 959 1.98 -9.38 -18.36
N TYR A 960 3.13 -9.43 -19.03
CA TYR A 960 3.76 -8.24 -19.62
C TYR A 960 2.93 -7.66 -20.77
N ASN A 961 2.41 -8.50 -21.66
CA ASN A 961 1.51 -8.10 -22.74
C ASN A 961 0.24 -7.43 -22.22
N LEU A 962 -0.42 -8.06 -21.25
CA LEU A 962 -1.62 -7.51 -20.61
C LEU A 962 -1.35 -6.12 -20.02
N CYS A 963 -0.15 -5.85 -19.46
CA CYS A 963 0.21 -4.52 -18.93
C CYS A 963 0.11 -3.36 -19.95
N TYR A 964 0.02 -3.61 -21.26
CA TYR A 964 -0.20 -2.59 -22.30
C TYR A 964 -1.69 -2.28 -22.56
N THR A 965 -2.63 -3.13 -22.11
CA THR A 965 -4.07 -2.99 -22.40
C THR A 965 -4.81 -1.99 -21.48
N PHE A 966 -4.11 -1.30 -20.57
CA PHE A 966 -4.73 -0.45 -19.57
C PHE A 966 -5.29 0.87 -20.13
N VAL A 967 -6.60 0.87 -20.40
CA VAL A 967 -7.35 1.94 -21.10
C VAL A 967 -7.11 3.40 -20.67
N ARG A 968 -6.63 3.67 -19.44
CA ARG A 968 -6.51 5.03 -18.88
C ARG A 968 -5.24 5.81 -19.28
N CYS A 969 -4.27 5.22 -19.96
CA CYS A 969 -3.07 5.94 -20.44
C CYS A 969 -2.28 5.18 -21.53
N THR A 970 -1.54 5.92 -22.37
CA THR A 970 -0.72 5.36 -23.47
C THR A 970 0.67 4.87 -23.02
N LYS A 971 0.70 4.06 -21.96
CA LYS A 971 1.93 3.47 -21.42
C LYS A 971 1.64 2.19 -20.63
N PRO A 972 2.59 1.25 -20.55
CA PRO A 972 2.39 0.05 -19.77
C PRO A 972 2.35 0.37 -18.27
N VAL A 973 1.49 -0.36 -17.55
CA VAL A 973 1.27 -0.18 -16.11
C VAL A 973 2.07 -1.17 -15.27
N SER A 974 2.43 -0.77 -14.05
CA SER A 974 3.17 -1.61 -13.08
C SER A 974 2.42 -2.86 -12.61
N LEU A 975 1.11 -2.95 -12.87
CA LEU A 975 0.21 -3.97 -12.32
C LEU A 975 -0.65 -4.47 -13.46
N VAL A 976 -0.75 -5.79 -13.61
CA VAL A 976 -1.57 -6.42 -14.66
C VAL A 976 -3.02 -5.88 -14.60
N PRO A 977 -3.64 -5.49 -15.74
CA PRO A 977 -4.88 -4.71 -15.68
C PRO A 977 -6.06 -5.32 -14.94
N PRO A 978 -6.31 -6.65 -14.95
CA PRO A 978 -7.39 -7.23 -14.12
C PRO A 978 -7.25 -6.85 -12.64
N ALA A 979 -6.07 -7.04 -12.04
CA ALA A 979 -5.80 -6.64 -10.65
C ALA A 979 -5.91 -5.12 -10.45
N TYR A 980 -5.45 -4.31 -11.42
CA TYR A 980 -5.54 -2.85 -11.33
C TYR A 980 -7.00 -2.35 -11.45
N TYR A 981 -7.83 -2.99 -12.28
CA TYR A 981 -9.26 -2.71 -12.40
C TYR A 981 -10.02 -3.16 -11.14
N ALA A 982 -9.67 -4.29 -10.54
CA ALA A 982 -10.20 -4.72 -9.25
C ALA A 982 -9.92 -3.70 -8.14
N HIS A 983 -8.68 -3.21 -8.02
CA HIS A 983 -8.34 -2.13 -7.07
C HIS A 983 -9.11 -0.83 -7.35
N LEU A 984 -9.34 -0.46 -8.63
CA LEU A 984 -10.17 0.71 -8.96
C LEU A 984 -11.64 0.51 -8.58
N ALA A 985 -12.18 -0.71 -8.74
CA ALA A 985 -13.53 -1.06 -8.31
C ALA A 985 -13.64 -1.11 -6.77
N ALA A 986 -12.73 -1.77 -6.05
CA ALA A 986 -12.72 -1.83 -4.58
C ALA A 986 -12.64 -0.43 -3.96
N TYR A 987 -11.82 0.46 -4.55
CA TYR A 987 -11.78 1.88 -4.18
C TYR A 987 -13.08 2.63 -4.49
N ARG A 988 -13.79 2.30 -5.58
CA ARG A 988 -15.10 2.90 -5.88
C ARG A 988 -16.19 2.43 -4.91
N GLY A 989 -16.24 1.13 -4.58
CA GLY A 989 -17.14 0.59 -3.56
C GLY A 989 -16.85 1.17 -2.17
N ARG A 990 -15.58 1.42 -1.83
CA ARG A 990 -15.19 2.17 -0.62
C ARG A 990 -15.80 3.58 -0.60
N LEU A 991 -15.74 4.32 -1.71
CA LEU A 991 -16.35 5.66 -1.80
C LEU A 991 -17.87 5.62 -1.59
N TYR A 992 -18.59 4.58 -2.05
CA TYR A 992 -20.04 4.49 -1.81
C TYR A 992 -20.39 4.39 -0.31
N LEU A 993 -19.47 3.85 0.50
CA LEU A 993 -19.59 3.76 1.97
C LEU A 993 -19.12 5.03 2.72
N GLU A 994 -18.43 5.96 2.07
CA GLU A 994 -18.05 7.26 2.65
C GLU A 994 -19.28 8.19 2.73
N ARG A 995 -20.27 7.80 3.55
CA ARG A 995 -21.47 8.59 3.84
C ARG A 995 -21.08 9.85 4.61
N SER A 996 -21.58 11.00 4.16
CA SER A 996 -21.46 12.26 4.89
C SER A 996 -22.06 12.11 6.31
N GLU A 997 -21.22 12.25 7.34
CA GLU A 997 -21.40 11.70 8.71
C GLU A 997 -22.53 12.36 9.56
N SER A 998 -23.27 13.30 9.00
CA SER A 998 -24.24 14.15 9.71
C SER A 998 -25.58 13.47 10.06
N ALA A 999 -25.86 12.26 9.54
CA ALA A 999 -27.21 11.68 9.53
C ALA A 999 -27.44 10.45 10.45
N THR A 1000 -26.40 9.91 11.09
CA THR A 1000 -26.51 8.64 11.85
C THR A 1000 -25.83 8.64 13.23
N LEU A 1001 -25.12 9.71 13.62
CA LEU A 1001 -24.51 9.82 14.95
C LEU A 1001 -25.46 10.35 16.04
N MET A 1002 -26.69 10.71 15.70
CA MET A 1002 -27.69 11.27 16.63
C MET A 1002 -28.67 10.24 17.23
N GLY A 1003 -28.40 8.93 17.10
CA GLY A 1003 -29.41 7.91 17.43
C GLY A 1003 -28.89 6.52 17.82
N SER A 1004 -27.89 6.41 18.70
CA SER A 1004 -27.62 5.17 19.48
C SER A 1004 -26.58 5.38 20.62
N SER A 1005 -26.85 6.28 21.57
CA SER A 1005 -26.03 6.39 22.79
C SER A 1005 -26.53 5.44 23.89
N SER A 1006 -26.51 4.13 23.62
CA SER A 1006 -26.87 3.05 24.55
C SER A 1006 -25.76 1.99 24.58
N ALA A 1007 -25.62 1.29 25.71
CA ALA A 1007 -24.44 0.46 25.98
C ALA A 1007 -24.50 -0.89 25.23
N ILE A 1008 -23.70 -1.03 24.17
CA ILE A 1008 -23.60 -2.27 23.40
C ILE A 1008 -22.74 -3.29 24.15
N CYS A 1009 -23.40 -4.30 24.74
CA CYS A 1009 -22.75 -5.52 25.21
C CYS A 1009 -22.19 -6.33 24.03
N ARG A 1010 -21.20 -7.19 24.29
CA ARG A 1010 -20.50 -7.99 23.25
C ARG A 1010 -21.37 -9.11 22.66
N ALA A 1011 -22.31 -8.76 21.80
CA ALA A 1011 -22.83 -9.66 20.77
C ALA A 1011 -21.81 -9.81 19.61
N ALA A 1012 -22.08 -10.74 18.69
CA ALA A 1012 -21.23 -11.00 17.53
C ALA A 1012 -21.04 -9.74 16.65
N PRO A 1013 -19.91 -9.61 15.92
CA PRO A 1013 -19.67 -8.46 15.05
C PRO A 1013 -20.81 -8.31 14.02
N PRO A 1014 -21.38 -7.09 13.84
CA PRO A 1014 -22.51 -6.89 12.96
C PRO A 1014 -22.15 -7.24 11.51
N LYS A 1015 -23.10 -7.87 10.80
CA LYS A 1015 -22.96 -8.12 9.35
C LYS A 1015 -22.71 -6.79 8.64
N ALA A 1016 -21.74 -6.75 7.74
CA ALA A 1016 -21.42 -5.56 6.97
C ALA A 1016 -22.64 -5.08 6.19
N ALA A 1017 -22.98 -3.80 6.27
CA ALA A 1017 -24.07 -3.23 5.49
C ALA A 1017 -23.77 -3.40 3.99
N PRO A 1018 -24.71 -3.92 3.18
CA PRO A 1018 -24.45 -4.22 1.77
C PRO A 1018 -24.13 -2.96 0.97
N LEU A 1019 -23.27 -3.08 -0.04
CA LEU A 1019 -23.08 -2.02 -1.02
C LEU A 1019 -24.38 -1.78 -1.81
N PRO A 1020 -24.68 -0.53 -2.20
CA PRO A 1020 -25.86 -0.22 -3.01
C PRO A 1020 -25.70 -0.89 -4.39
N LYS A 1021 -26.78 -1.49 -4.89
CA LYS A 1021 -26.79 -2.14 -6.20
C LYS A 1021 -26.52 -1.11 -7.30
N LEU A 1022 -25.59 -1.40 -8.20
CA LEU A 1022 -25.37 -0.65 -9.43
C LEU A 1022 -26.60 -0.73 -10.34
N SER A 1023 -26.86 0.32 -11.11
CA SER A 1023 -27.85 0.25 -12.19
C SER A 1023 -27.41 -0.72 -13.28
N GLU A 1024 -28.37 -1.41 -13.91
CA GLU A 1024 -28.13 -2.36 -15.00
C GLU A 1024 -27.39 -1.69 -16.18
N ASN A 1025 -27.69 -0.42 -16.47
CA ASN A 1025 -27.03 0.40 -17.48
C ASN A 1025 -25.54 0.66 -17.19
N VAL A 1026 -25.11 0.51 -15.93
CA VAL A 1026 -23.76 0.86 -15.44
C VAL A 1026 -22.95 -0.39 -15.09
N LYS A 1027 -23.57 -1.49 -14.65
CA LYS A 1027 -22.87 -2.68 -14.11
C LYS A 1027 -21.90 -3.34 -15.11
N LYS A 1028 -22.22 -3.29 -16.41
CA LYS A 1028 -21.41 -3.87 -17.51
C LYS A 1028 -20.29 -2.94 -17.99
N LEU A 1029 -20.24 -1.68 -17.54
CA LEU A 1029 -19.30 -0.66 -18.01
C LEU A 1029 -18.10 -0.49 -17.07
N MET A 1030 -17.01 0.10 -17.57
CA MET A 1030 -15.80 0.40 -16.77
C MET A 1030 -15.95 1.72 -15.98
N PHE A 1031 -17.11 1.93 -15.33
CA PHE A 1031 -17.48 3.17 -14.61
C PHE A 1031 -16.46 3.59 -13.53
N TYR A 1032 -15.73 2.61 -12.98
CA TYR A 1032 -14.70 2.77 -11.95
C TYR A 1032 -13.42 3.48 -12.44
N CYS A 1033 -13.21 3.63 -13.75
CA CYS A 1033 -12.02 4.26 -14.35
C CYS A 1033 -11.90 5.79 -14.18
#